data_AF-A0A8C1R2T7-F1
#
_entry.id   AF-A0A8C1R2T7-F1
#
_cell.length_a   1.000
_cell.length_b   1.000
_cell.length_c   1.000
_cell.angle_alpha   90.00
_cell.angle_beta   90.00
_cell.angle_gamma   90.00
#
_symmetry.space_group_name_H-M   'P 1'
#
loop_
_entity.id
_entity.type
_entity.pdbx_description
1 polymer ?
#
loop_
_entity_poly.entity_id
_entity_poly.type
_entity_poly.pdbx_seq_one_letter_code
_entity_poly.pdbx_strand_id
1 'polypeptide(L)'
;FKNCIAISVATFSLSCHQVMEFYCPPCETAMCEECTSAEHAEHATVPLKDVLEQHKASLQEQLDAVKNRLPEIDSALEVLSDILQQLSNQKSSIEEVIHATFEELQKTLNVRKSVLLMELEVNYGLKQKVLQAQLESLLQGQEGIRSSCNFTEQALNHGSEAEVLLVKKQMSERLDELASQELPLRPEENSQLDFLVETDGLRKSIHNLGAIITTNAVAAETVATGEGLRHCIMGQPTSVTITTKDRDGGLCRTGNALLIADLSASDGTVVGEGEVTDHKNGTYEFVYTAPCEGRFTLSLKLYDQHIRGSPFSIRASKLADISLTSDGGKKHLKSPGSSHVKQRAIKRPASMYSTGKRKENPIEDDLMFRIGTKGRNKGEFTNLQGVAASSIGKVLIADSNNQCVQIFSNDGLFKSRFGVRGRSPGQLQRPTGVAVHPNGDIIIADYDNKWVSIFSCDGKFKAKIGSGKLMGPKGVAVDRNGHIIVVDNKSCCVFIFQPNGKLVSKFGNRGNSDKQFAGPHFAAVNQNNEIIVTDFHNHSVKVFSSEGEFLLKFGSNGEGNGQFNAPTGVAVDANGNIIVADWGNSRIQVFDSSGSFLSYINTSADPLYGPQGLALTSDGHIVVADSGNHCFKVYRYLQ
;
A
#
# COMPACT_ATOMS: atom_id res chain seq x y z
N PHE A 1 -20.20 35.05 24.75
CA PHE A 1 -21.16 34.91 25.87
C PHE A 1 -21.11 36.17 26.73
N LYS A 2 -22.19 36.95 26.80
CA LYS A 2 -22.29 38.11 27.71
C LYS A 2 -22.88 37.66 29.05
N ASN A 3 -22.06 37.08 29.92
CA ASN A 3 -22.42 36.97 31.34
C ASN A 3 -21.94 38.23 32.05
N CYS A 4 -22.73 39.31 31.95
CA CYS A 4 -22.60 40.40 32.90
C CYS A 4 -22.98 39.84 34.28
N ILE A 5 -21.99 39.65 35.16
CA ILE A 5 -22.26 39.47 36.58
C ILE A 5 -22.82 40.81 37.06
N ALA A 6 -24.15 40.91 37.12
CA ALA A 6 -24.81 41.98 37.84
C ALA A 6 -24.47 41.78 39.32
N ILE A 7 -23.39 42.44 39.78
CA ILE A 7 -23.13 42.59 41.20
C ILE A 7 -24.32 43.36 41.75
N SER A 8 -25.22 42.65 42.41
CA SER A 8 -26.25 43.26 43.23
C SER A 8 -25.51 44.04 44.31
N VAL A 9 -25.44 45.37 44.14
CA VAL A 9 -25.11 46.26 45.23
C VAL A 9 -26.27 46.12 46.21
N ALA A 10 -26.07 45.28 47.23
CA ALA A 10 -26.97 45.22 48.36
C ALA A 10 -26.95 46.60 49.00
N THR A 11 -28.00 47.38 48.74
CA THR A 11 -28.28 48.61 49.49
C THR A 11 -28.58 48.19 50.92
N PHE A 12 -27.53 48.15 51.75
CA PHE A 12 -27.68 48.12 53.19
C PHE A 12 -28.62 49.27 53.58
N SER A 13 -29.77 48.93 54.14
CA SER A 13 -30.71 49.92 54.64
C SER A 13 -30.11 50.56 55.88
N LEU A 14 -29.42 51.68 55.68
CA LEU A 14 -28.89 52.53 56.75
C LEU A 14 -30.08 53.05 57.57
N SER A 15 -30.39 52.36 58.67
CA SER A 15 -31.45 52.69 59.62
C SER A 15 -31.10 53.88 60.53
N CYS A 16 -29.87 54.41 60.43
CA CYS A 16 -29.39 55.56 61.17
C CYS A 16 -28.97 56.70 60.22
N HIS A 17 -29.35 57.94 60.54
CA HIS A 17 -29.06 59.14 59.75
C HIS A 17 -27.77 59.87 60.19
N GLN A 18 -26.91 59.20 60.95
CA GLN A 18 -25.65 59.76 61.46
C GLN A 18 -24.45 59.46 60.56
N VAL A 19 -23.36 60.20 60.76
CA VAL A 19 -22.09 59.97 60.05
C VAL A 19 -21.49 58.63 60.51
N MET A 20 -21.18 57.76 59.54
CA MET A 20 -20.50 56.50 59.80
C MET A 20 -18.99 56.76 59.92
N GLU A 21 -18.44 56.57 61.12
CA GLU A 21 -17.03 56.88 61.43
C GLU A 21 -16.20 55.66 61.80
N PHE A 22 -16.84 54.54 62.13
CA PHE A 22 -16.19 53.30 62.56
C PHE A 22 -16.55 52.12 61.64
N TYR A 23 -15.71 51.08 61.64
CA TYR A 23 -15.93 49.82 60.94
C TYR A 23 -15.78 48.66 61.93
N CYS A 24 -16.63 47.64 61.76
CA CYS A 24 -16.64 46.43 62.59
C CYS A 24 -16.17 45.23 61.74
N PRO A 25 -14.88 44.83 61.80
CA PRO A 25 -14.37 43.73 60.98
C PRO A 25 -15.11 42.38 61.14
N PRO A 26 -15.57 41.96 62.34
CA PRO A 26 -16.35 40.74 62.50
C PRO A 26 -17.72 40.74 61.81
N CYS A 27 -18.26 41.92 61.48
CA CYS A 27 -19.58 42.11 60.89
C CYS A 27 -19.54 42.73 59.48
N GLU A 28 -18.34 42.99 58.96
CA GLU A 28 -18.06 43.65 57.67
C GLU A 28 -18.83 44.97 57.41
N THR A 29 -19.31 45.65 58.47
CA THR A 29 -20.28 46.75 58.39
C THR A 29 -19.71 48.07 58.94
N ALA A 30 -19.99 49.17 58.25
CA ALA A 30 -19.68 50.54 58.69
C ALA A 30 -20.74 51.08 59.66
N MET A 31 -20.33 51.83 60.68
CA MET A 31 -21.13 52.13 61.88
C MET A 31 -20.93 53.57 62.36
N CYS A 32 -21.96 54.16 62.98
CA CYS A 32 -21.87 55.41 63.72
C CYS A 32 -21.52 55.15 65.19
N GLU A 33 -21.12 56.21 65.91
CA GLU A 33 -20.67 56.13 67.31
C GLU A 33 -21.70 55.46 68.24
N GLU A 34 -22.99 55.72 68.06
CA GLU A 34 -24.07 55.09 68.82
C GLU A 34 -24.14 53.56 68.61
N CYS A 35 -24.06 53.09 67.36
CA CYS A 35 -24.12 51.65 67.04
C CYS A 35 -22.93 50.86 67.63
N THR A 36 -21.75 51.47 67.72
CA THR A 36 -20.57 50.90 68.39
C THR A 36 -20.84 50.58 69.87
N SER A 37 -21.64 51.40 70.55
CA SER A 37 -21.94 51.26 71.98
C SER A 37 -23.17 50.40 72.29
N ALA A 38 -23.97 50.05 71.27
CA ALA A 38 -25.21 49.28 71.39
C ALA A 38 -25.04 47.85 70.85
N GLU A 39 -25.31 47.64 69.55
CA GLU A 39 -25.39 46.29 68.95
C GLU A 39 -24.00 45.65 68.74
N HIS A 40 -22.93 46.44 68.79
CA HIS A 40 -21.55 45.98 68.53
C HIS A 40 -20.59 46.21 69.70
N ALA A 41 -21.12 46.40 70.92
CA ALA A 41 -20.34 46.69 72.13
C ALA A 41 -19.30 45.60 72.51
N GLU A 42 -19.49 44.35 72.06
CA GLU A 42 -18.52 43.26 72.27
C GLU A 42 -17.52 43.09 71.12
N HIS A 43 -17.61 43.87 70.04
CA HIS A 43 -16.73 43.75 68.87
C HIS A 43 -15.67 44.85 68.84
N ALA A 44 -14.43 44.48 68.52
CA ALA A 44 -13.35 45.45 68.32
C ALA A 44 -13.59 46.25 67.02
N THR A 45 -13.85 47.55 67.16
CA THR A 45 -14.08 48.46 66.03
C THR A 45 -12.88 49.36 65.77
N VAL A 46 -12.69 49.73 64.50
CA VAL A 46 -11.56 50.52 64.00
C VAL A 46 -12.05 51.73 63.20
N PRO A 47 -11.28 52.84 63.10
CA PRO A 47 -11.70 54.00 62.33
C PRO A 47 -11.95 53.65 60.86
N LEU A 48 -13.09 54.06 60.32
CA LEU A 48 -13.53 53.69 58.97
C LEU A 48 -12.53 54.16 57.90
N LYS A 49 -11.86 55.30 58.10
CA LYS A 49 -10.87 55.85 57.17
C LYS A 49 -9.65 54.95 56.99
N ASP A 50 -9.14 54.38 58.09
CA ASP A 50 -7.92 53.56 58.06
C ASP A 50 -8.18 52.22 57.37
N VAL A 51 -9.34 51.62 57.65
CA VAL A 51 -9.82 50.41 56.95
C VAL A 51 -10.10 50.69 55.48
N LEU A 52 -10.72 51.84 55.15
CA LEU A 52 -11.08 52.19 53.78
C LEU A 52 -9.84 52.26 52.88
N GLU A 53 -8.75 52.89 53.33
CA GLU A 53 -7.52 52.96 52.54
C GLU A 53 -6.83 51.59 52.42
N GLN A 54 -6.85 50.76 53.48
CA GLN A 54 -6.33 49.40 53.42
C GLN A 54 -7.13 48.50 52.45
N HIS A 55 -8.46 48.57 52.48
CA HIS A 55 -9.33 47.82 51.56
C HIS A 55 -9.22 48.35 50.12
N LYS A 56 -9.10 49.67 49.91
CA LYS A 56 -8.79 50.25 48.58
C LYS A 56 -7.46 49.73 48.05
N ALA A 57 -6.41 49.72 48.87
CA ALA A 57 -5.10 49.21 48.45
C ALA A 57 -5.16 47.73 48.06
N SER A 58 -5.84 46.90 48.87
CA SER A 58 -6.02 45.47 48.56
C SER A 58 -6.87 45.23 47.30
N LEU A 59 -7.95 45.98 47.12
CA LEU A 59 -8.76 45.93 45.90
C LEU A 59 -8.00 46.43 44.67
N GLN A 60 -7.14 47.43 44.82
CA GLN A 60 -6.28 47.93 43.74
C GLN A 60 -5.23 46.89 43.34
N GLU A 61 -4.59 46.23 44.31
CA GLU A 61 -3.64 45.13 44.06
C GLU A 61 -4.33 43.95 43.33
N GLN A 62 -5.53 43.56 43.75
CA GLN A 62 -6.34 42.55 43.07
C GLN A 62 -6.77 43.00 41.67
N LEU A 63 -7.17 44.26 41.49
CA LEU A 63 -7.57 44.83 40.20
C LEU A 63 -6.39 44.83 39.22
N ASP A 64 -5.20 45.22 39.66
CA ASP A 64 -4.01 45.26 38.82
C ASP A 64 -3.50 43.85 38.51
N ALA A 65 -3.61 42.90 39.45
CA ALA A 65 -3.37 41.48 39.18
C ALA A 65 -4.32 40.91 38.10
N VAL A 66 -5.58 41.35 38.05
CA VAL A 66 -6.53 40.97 36.99
C VAL A 66 -6.21 41.69 35.67
N LYS A 67 -5.90 42.99 35.68
CA LYS A 67 -5.52 43.74 34.47
C LYS A 67 -4.27 43.17 33.81
N ASN A 68 -3.29 42.73 34.60
CA ASN A 68 -2.05 42.13 34.08
C ASN A 68 -2.28 40.82 33.30
N ARG A 69 -3.47 40.19 33.43
CA ARG A 69 -3.87 39.02 32.62
C ARG A 69 -4.55 39.39 31.30
N LEU A 70 -4.98 40.63 31.10
CA LEU A 70 -5.61 41.05 29.85
C LEU A 70 -4.64 40.91 28.65
N PRO A 71 -3.37 41.36 28.71
CA PRO A 71 -2.43 41.19 27.59
C PRO A 71 -2.18 39.72 27.21
N GLU A 72 -2.18 38.80 28.17
CA GLU A 72 -2.04 37.36 27.91
C GLU A 72 -3.24 36.81 27.14
N ILE A 73 -4.45 37.28 27.48
CA ILE A 73 -5.70 36.89 26.82
C ILE A 73 -5.80 37.52 25.44
N ASP A 74 -5.46 38.81 25.30
CA ASP A 74 -5.50 39.52 24.02
C ASP A 74 -4.54 38.89 23.01
N SER A 75 -3.30 38.56 23.43
CA SER A 75 -2.35 37.83 22.59
C SER A 75 -2.84 36.42 22.20
N ALA A 76 -3.50 35.70 23.12
CA ALA A 76 -4.10 34.41 22.80
C ALA A 76 -5.29 34.52 21.81
N LEU A 77 -6.06 35.62 21.88
CA LEU A 77 -7.16 35.89 20.94
C LEU A 77 -6.65 36.20 19.53
N GLU A 78 -5.54 36.94 19.39
CA GLU A 78 -4.88 37.17 18.09
C GLU A 78 -4.44 35.85 17.46
N VAL A 79 -3.70 35.01 18.19
CA VAL A 79 -3.25 33.69 17.71
C VAL A 79 -4.42 32.78 17.30
N LEU A 80 -5.51 32.78 18.08
CA LEU A 80 -6.72 32.03 17.74
C LEU A 80 -7.42 32.57 16.48
N SER A 81 -7.45 33.89 16.28
CA SER A 81 -7.99 34.52 15.08
C SER A 81 -7.19 34.11 13.83
N ASP A 82 -5.86 34.13 13.92
CA ASP A 82 -4.97 33.73 12.81
C ASP A 82 -5.13 32.25 12.47
N ILE A 83 -5.20 31.35 13.46
CA ILE A 83 -5.43 29.92 13.24
C ILE A 83 -6.81 29.68 12.58
N LEU A 84 -7.85 30.39 13.00
CA LEU A 84 -9.17 30.30 12.37
C LEU A 84 -9.16 30.79 10.90
N GLN A 85 -8.43 31.87 10.61
CA GLN A 85 -8.28 32.37 9.24
C GLN A 85 -7.46 31.40 8.38
N GLN A 86 -6.37 30.82 8.91
CA GLN A 86 -5.58 29.79 8.23
C GLN A 86 -6.43 28.55 7.93
N LEU A 87 -7.22 28.07 8.89
CA LEU A 87 -8.12 26.92 8.70
C LEU A 87 -9.17 27.21 7.61
N SER A 88 -9.73 28.42 7.57
CA SER A 88 -10.66 28.85 6.51
C SER A 88 -9.99 28.87 5.13
N ASN A 89 -8.78 29.43 5.04
CA ASN A 89 -8.02 29.49 3.79
C ASN A 89 -7.61 28.09 3.29
N GLN A 90 -7.15 27.22 4.19
CA GLN A 90 -6.82 25.82 3.88
C GLN A 90 -8.05 25.06 3.38
N LYS A 91 -9.21 25.26 4.02
CA LYS A 91 -10.47 24.66 3.58
C LYS A 91 -10.79 25.05 2.12
N SER A 92 -10.77 26.35 1.79
CA SER A 92 -11.07 26.81 0.43
C SER A 92 -10.05 26.30 -0.61
N SER A 93 -8.76 26.26 -0.25
CA SER A 93 -7.73 25.68 -1.13
C SER A 93 -7.94 24.18 -1.38
N ILE A 94 -8.35 23.43 -0.36
CA ILE A 94 -8.69 21.99 -0.51
C ILE A 94 -9.95 21.83 -1.37
N GLU A 95 -10.98 22.67 -1.21
CA GLU A 95 -12.18 22.67 -2.07
C GLU A 95 -11.80 22.89 -3.54
N GLU A 96 -10.95 23.87 -3.86
CA GLU A 96 -10.44 24.11 -5.22
C GLU A 96 -9.68 22.90 -5.79
N VAL A 97 -8.78 22.29 -5.01
CA VAL A 97 -8.00 21.11 -5.43
C VAL A 97 -8.90 19.91 -5.68
N ILE A 98 -9.94 19.69 -4.85
CA ILE A 98 -10.94 18.64 -5.08
C ILE A 98 -11.66 18.90 -6.41
N HIS A 99 -12.20 20.10 -6.62
CA HIS A 99 -12.89 20.44 -7.86
C HIS A 99 -12.01 20.22 -9.11
N ALA A 100 -10.79 20.77 -9.13
CA ALA A 100 -9.86 20.62 -10.25
C ALA A 100 -9.49 19.15 -10.52
N THR A 101 -9.27 18.35 -9.47
CA THR A 101 -8.92 16.92 -9.61
C THR A 101 -10.06 16.11 -10.24
N PHE A 102 -11.31 16.32 -9.79
CA PHE A 102 -12.46 15.60 -10.32
C PHE A 102 -12.84 16.06 -11.74
N GLU A 103 -12.68 17.34 -12.07
CA GLU A 103 -12.85 17.82 -13.45
C GLU A 103 -11.84 17.17 -14.42
N GLU A 104 -10.57 17.03 -14.02
CA GLU A 104 -9.55 16.43 -14.89
C GLU A 104 -9.76 14.93 -15.10
N LEU A 105 -10.22 14.22 -14.07
CA LEU A 105 -10.67 12.83 -14.20
C LEU A 105 -11.89 12.70 -15.11
N GLN A 106 -12.85 13.63 -15.03
CA GLN A 106 -14.01 13.67 -15.92
C GLN A 106 -13.61 13.94 -17.37
N LYS A 107 -12.67 14.86 -17.63
CA LYS A 107 -12.09 15.08 -18.98
C LYS A 107 -11.44 13.81 -19.50
N THR A 108 -10.63 13.12 -18.68
CA THR A 108 -9.96 11.87 -19.04
C THR A 108 -10.95 10.77 -19.44
N LEU A 109 -12.04 10.61 -18.66
CA LEU A 109 -13.12 9.66 -18.98
C LEU A 109 -13.85 10.04 -20.29
N ASN A 110 -14.12 11.33 -20.50
CA ASN A 110 -14.72 11.82 -21.74
C ASN A 110 -13.82 11.59 -22.96
N VAL A 111 -12.50 11.77 -22.83
CA VAL A 111 -11.54 11.44 -23.90
C VAL A 111 -11.59 9.95 -24.23
N ARG A 112 -11.57 9.04 -23.23
CA ARG A 112 -11.68 7.60 -23.52
C ARG A 112 -13.02 7.23 -24.16
N LYS A 113 -14.13 7.87 -23.76
CA LYS A 113 -15.43 7.72 -24.42
C LYS A 113 -15.36 8.10 -25.90
N SER A 114 -14.79 9.27 -26.24
CA SER A 114 -14.65 9.71 -27.63
C SER A 114 -13.77 8.76 -28.47
N VAL A 115 -12.68 8.25 -27.88
CA VAL A 115 -11.83 7.25 -28.56
C VAL A 115 -12.59 5.95 -28.83
N LEU A 116 -13.38 5.45 -27.88
CA LEU A 116 -14.19 4.24 -28.07
C LEU A 116 -15.27 4.40 -29.15
N LEU A 117 -15.88 5.59 -29.27
CA LEU A 117 -16.84 5.89 -30.34
C LEU A 117 -16.15 5.93 -31.71
N MET A 118 -14.97 6.54 -31.80
CA MET A 118 -14.16 6.54 -33.03
C MET A 118 -13.69 5.12 -33.41
N GLU A 119 -13.26 4.31 -32.43
CA GLU A 119 -12.93 2.89 -32.64
C GLU A 119 -14.14 2.11 -33.19
N LEU A 120 -15.36 2.36 -32.69
CA LEU A 120 -16.59 1.74 -33.17
C LEU A 120 -16.92 2.15 -34.62
N GLU A 121 -16.88 3.45 -34.93
CA GLU A 121 -17.16 4.00 -36.26
C GLU A 121 -16.20 3.43 -37.33
N VAL A 122 -14.91 3.32 -36.99
CA VAL A 122 -13.89 2.72 -37.89
C VAL A 122 -14.16 1.22 -38.11
N ASN A 123 -14.40 0.45 -37.06
CA ASN A 123 -14.67 -0.99 -37.18
C ASN A 123 -15.97 -1.28 -37.95
N TYR A 124 -17.03 -0.50 -37.69
CA TYR A 124 -18.28 -0.56 -38.44
C TYR A 124 -18.05 -0.22 -39.93
N GLY A 125 -17.36 0.89 -40.23
CA GLY A 125 -17.11 1.32 -41.61
C GLY A 125 -16.28 0.33 -42.42
N LEU A 126 -15.29 -0.33 -41.81
CA LEU A 126 -14.52 -1.39 -42.44
C LEU A 126 -15.40 -2.61 -42.79
N LYS A 127 -16.19 -3.10 -41.84
CA LYS A 127 -17.11 -4.22 -42.05
C LYS A 127 -18.18 -3.90 -43.10
N GLN A 128 -18.78 -2.71 -43.02
CA GLN A 128 -19.77 -2.23 -43.99
C GLN A 128 -19.19 -2.19 -45.40
N LYS A 129 -17.95 -1.71 -45.57
CA LYS A 129 -17.30 -1.61 -46.88
C LYS A 129 -17.08 -2.96 -47.56
N VAL A 130 -16.68 -3.99 -46.80
CA VAL A 130 -16.55 -5.37 -47.33
C VAL A 130 -17.90 -5.89 -47.80
N LEU A 131 -18.93 -5.79 -46.95
CA LEU A 131 -20.28 -6.27 -47.27
C LEU A 131 -20.94 -5.50 -48.43
N GLN A 132 -20.69 -4.19 -48.56
CA GLN A 132 -21.17 -3.40 -49.70
C GLN A 132 -20.49 -3.80 -51.02
N ALA A 133 -19.17 -3.96 -51.02
CA ALA A 133 -18.45 -4.42 -52.22
C ALA A 133 -18.90 -5.83 -52.66
N GLN A 134 -19.12 -6.73 -51.70
CA GLN A 134 -19.67 -8.05 -51.96
C GLN A 134 -21.09 -7.98 -52.54
N LEU A 135 -21.95 -7.13 -51.97
CA LEU A 135 -23.33 -6.93 -52.45
C LEU A 135 -23.36 -6.36 -53.87
N GLU A 136 -22.56 -5.35 -54.18
CA GLU A 136 -22.44 -4.77 -55.53
C GLU A 136 -21.97 -5.81 -56.56
N SER A 137 -20.96 -6.61 -56.21
CA SER A 137 -20.46 -7.69 -57.07
C SER A 137 -21.52 -8.76 -57.36
N LEU A 138 -22.28 -9.18 -56.33
CA LEU A 138 -23.34 -10.17 -56.49
C LEU A 138 -24.53 -9.63 -57.30
N LEU A 139 -24.91 -8.36 -57.13
CA LEU A 139 -25.96 -7.71 -57.92
C LEU A 139 -25.56 -7.61 -59.39
N GLN A 140 -24.33 -7.17 -59.68
CA GLN A 140 -23.81 -7.09 -61.05
C GLN A 140 -23.74 -8.47 -61.72
N GLY A 141 -23.28 -9.50 -60.99
CA GLY A 141 -23.27 -10.88 -61.46
C GLY A 141 -24.68 -11.41 -61.77
N GLN A 142 -25.64 -11.16 -60.88
CA GLN A 142 -27.03 -11.54 -61.08
C GLN A 142 -27.65 -10.87 -62.31
N GLU A 143 -27.43 -9.57 -62.52
CA GLU A 143 -27.94 -8.84 -63.68
C GLU A 143 -27.30 -9.33 -64.99
N GLY A 144 -25.99 -9.59 -64.99
CA GLY A 144 -25.25 -10.15 -66.13
C GLY A 144 -25.75 -11.54 -66.55
N ILE A 145 -26.02 -12.42 -65.58
CA ILE A 145 -26.62 -13.74 -65.83
C ILE A 145 -28.05 -13.57 -66.36
N ARG A 146 -28.89 -12.79 -65.68
CA ARG A 146 -30.32 -12.65 -66.02
C ARG A 146 -30.54 -12.06 -67.42
N SER A 147 -29.76 -11.05 -67.80
CA SER A 147 -29.81 -10.46 -69.15
C SER A 147 -29.36 -11.45 -70.23
N SER A 148 -28.29 -12.20 -70.00
CA SER A 148 -27.77 -13.20 -70.92
C SER A 148 -28.73 -14.38 -71.11
N CYS A 149 -29.36 -14.86 -70.03
CA CYS A 149 -30.41 -15.88 -70.09
C CYS A 149 -31.62 -15.38 -70.89
N ASN A 150 -32.18 -14.22 -70.56
CA ASN A 150 -33.33 -13.64 -71.26
C ASN A 150 -33.07 -13.48 -72.78
N PHE A 151 -31.88 -12.99 -73.16
CA PHE A 151 -31.52 -12.82 -74.57
C PHE A 151 -31.40 -14.17 -75.31
N THR A 152 -30.80 -15.17 -74.67
CA THR A 152 -30.70 -16.52 -75.21
C THR A 152 -32.08 -17.17 -75.37
N GLU A 153 -32.95 -17.07 -74.35
CA GLU A 153 -34.33 -17.58 -74.40
C GLU A 153 -35.16 -16.90 -75.48
N GLN A 154 -35.00 -15.59 -75.68
CA GLN A 154 -35.69 -14.88 -76.76
C GLN A 154 -35.25 -15.37 -78.14
N ALA A 155 -33.95 -15.53 -78.36
CA ALA A 155 -33.41 -16.03 -79.62
C ALA A 155 -33.82 -17.49 -79.90
N LEU A 156 -33.80 -18.36 -78.87
CA LEU A 156 -34.22 -19.76 -79.02
C LEU A 156 -35.72 -19.92 -79.31
N ASN A 157 -36.57 -19.08 -78.72
CA ASN A 157 -38.03 -19.20 -78.86
C ASN A 157 -38.62 -18.42 -80.05
N HIS A 158 -37.96 -17.37 -80.55
CA HIS A 158 -38.52 -16.45 -81.54
C HIS A 158 -37.57 -16.11 -82.71
N GLY A 159 -36.30 -16.52 -82.67
CA GLY A 159 -35.33 -16.24 -83.73
C GLY A 159 -35.50 -17.16 -84.95
N SER A 160 -35.15 -16.67 -86.14
CA SER A 160 -35.08 -17.52 -87.33
C SER A 160 -33.86 -18.45 -87.31
N GLU A 161 -33.92 -19.57 -88.04
CA GLU A 161 -32.84 -20.57 -88.08
C GLU A 161 -31.47 -19.97 -88.43
N ALA A 162 -31.44 -18.99 -89.33
CA ALA A 162 -30.21 -18.31 -89.73
C ALA A 162 -29.67 -17.37 -88.65
N GLU A 163 -30.53 -16.64 -87.95
CA GLU A 163 -30.14 -15.74 -86.86
C GLU A 163 -29.58 -16.52 -85.68
N VAL A 164 -30.27 -17.58 -85.24
CA VAL A 164 -29.84 -18.44 -84.12
C VAL A 164 -28.45 -19.02 -84.39
N LEU A 165 -28.17 -19.49 -85.62
CA LEU A 165 -26.85 -20.00 -86.00
C LEU A 165 -25.75 -18.91 -86.01
N LEU A 166 -26.09 -17.67 -86.35
CA LEU A 166 -25.18 -16.53 -86.38
C LEU A 166 -24.69 -16.13 -84.97
N VAL A 167 -25.60 -16.06 -83.99
CA VAL A 167 -25.24 -15.70 -82.60
C VAL A 167 -24.86 -16.90 -81.72
N LYS A 168 -25.14 -18.15 -82.13
CA LYS A 168 -24.87 -19.38 -81.36
C LYS A 168 -23.48 -19.42 -80.72
N LYS A 169 -22.43 -19.07 -81.47
CA LYS A 169 -21.04 -19.15 -80.96
C LYS A 169 -20.83 -18.16 -79.81
N GLN A 170 -21.21 -16.90 -80.02
CA GLN A 170 -21.07 -15.83 -79.01
C GLN A 170 -21.94 -16.10 -77.78
N MET A 171 -23.14 -16.64 -77.96
CA MET A 171 -24.02 -17.06 -76.85
C MET A 171 -23.40 -18.21 -76.05
N SER A 172 -22.89 -19.26 -76.70
CA SER A 172 -22.25 -20.39 -76.01
C SER A 172 -21.04 -19.92 -75.20
N GLU A 173 -20.11 -19.20 -75.84
CA GLU A 173 -18.91 -18.66 -75.18
C GLU A 173 -19.30 -17.80 -73.96
N ARG A 174 -20.34 -16.95 -74.08
CA ARG A 174 -20.78 -16.10 -72.99
C ARG A 174 -21.50 -16.85 -71.85
N LEU A 175 -22.27 -17.89 -72.16
CA LEU A 175 -22.93 -18.72 -71.16
C LEU A 175 -21.93 -19.62 -70.42
N ASP A 176 -20.94 -20.16 -71.14
CA ASP A 176 -19.85 -20.96 -70.55
C ASP A 176 -18.95 -20.08 -69.64
N GLU A 177 -18.66 -18.83 -70.03
CA GLU A 177 -18.00 -17.83 -69.17
C GLU A 177 -18.80 -17.58 -67.88
N LEU A 178 -20.11 -17.31 -67.98
CA LEU A 178 -20.95 -17.01 -66.81
C LEU A 178 -21.18 -18.23 -65.92
N ALA A 179 -21.25 -19.44 -66.49
CA ALA A 179 -21.39 -20.69 -65.75
C ALA A 179 -20.10 -21.12 -65.02
N SER A 180 -18.93 -20.65 -65.50
CA SER A 180 -17.62 -20.90 -64.88
C SER A 180 -17.14 -19.76 -63.97
N GLN A 181 -17.87 -18.64 -63.90
CA GLN A 181 -17.54 -17.51 -63.04
C GLN A 181 -17.81 -17.82 -61.55
N GLU A 182 -16.76 -17.84 -60.73
CA GLU A 182 -16.91 -17.93 -59.28
C GLU A 182 -17.44 -16.60 -58.70
N LEU A 183 -18.54 -16.68 -57.95
CA LEU A 183 -19.15 -15.56 -57.21
C LEU A 183 -19.04 -15.80 -55.69
N PRO A 184 -18.82 -14.75 -54.87
CA PRO A 184 -18.68 -14.88 -53.42
C PRO A 184 -20.06 -15.08 -52.75
N LEU A 185 -20.62 -16.29 -52.83
CA LEU A 185 -21.97 -16.62 -52.35
C LEU A 185 -22.11 -16.74 -50.82
N ARG A 186 -21.01 -16.66 -50.06
CA ARG A 186 -21.01 -16.71 -48.58
C ARG A 186 -20.55 -15.36 -48.03
N PRO A 187 -21.16 -14.80 -46.98
CA PRO A 187 -20.73 -13.54 -46.39
C PRO A 187 -19.24 -13.57 -46.04
N GLU A 188 -18.48 -12.62 -46.57
CA GLU A 188 -17.03 -12.51 -46.33
C GLU A 188 -16.72 -11.90 -44.95
N GLU A 189 -17.72 -11.27 -44.33
CA GLU A 189 -17.60 -10.57 -43.06
C GLU A 189 -18.87 -10.77 -42.19
N ASN A 190 -18.73 -10.64 -40.88
CA ASN A 190 -19.82 -10.84 -39.91
C ASN A 190 -20.32 -9.52 -39.29
N SER A 191 -21.52 -9.55 -38.72
CA SER A 191 -22.17 -8.41 -38.06
C SER A 191 -21.76 -8.18 -36.59
N GLN A 192 -20.77 -8.90 -36.07
CA GLN A 192 -20.44 -8.86 -34.64
C GLN A 192 -19.77 -7.54 -34.25
N LEU A 193 -20.38 -6.82 -33.30
CA LEU A 193 -19.87 -5.59 -32.68
C LEU A 193 -20.32 -5.57 -31.20
N ASP A 194 -19.45 -5.98 -30.29
CA ASP A 194 -19.75 -6.01 -28.84
C ASP A 194 -19.06 -4.86 -28.09
N PHE A 195 -19.81 -4.21 -27.20
CA PHE A 195 -19.24 -3.32 -26.19
C PHE A 195 -19.20 -4.04 -24.84
N LEU A 196 -18.00 -4.50 -24.44
CA LEU A 196 -17.76 -5.12 -23.14
C LEU A 196 -17.11 -4.11 -22.20
N VAL A 197 -17.72 -3.86 -21.05
CA VAL A 197 -17.23 -2.91 -20.05
C VAL A 197 -17.30 -3.50 -18.64
N GLU A 198 -16.17 -3.53 -17.95
CA GLU A 198 -16.07 -3.95 -16.56
C GLU A 198 -16.15 -2.72 -15.65
N THR A 199 -17.30 -2.51 -14.99
CA THR A 199 -17.53 -1.28 -14.19
C THR A 199 -17.30 -1.47 -12.69
N ASP A 200 -17.26 -2.69 -12.18
CA ASP A 200 -17.20 -2.95 -10.73
C ASP A 200 -15.85 -2.60 -10.12
N GLY A 201 -14.74 -2.87 -10.82
CA GLY A 201 -13.41 -2.43 -10.39
C GLY A 201 -13.28 -0.90 -10.34
N LEU A 202 -13.85 -0.20 -11.33
CA LEU A 202 -13.88 1.27 -11.36
C LEU A 202 -14.79 1.83 -10.26
N ARG A 203 -15.98 1.24 -10.03
CA ARG A 203 -16.91 1.67 -8.97
C ARG A 203 -16.26 1.56 -7.59
N LYS A 204 -15.62 0.43 -7.28
CA LYS A 204 -14.86 0.24 -6.04
C LYS A 204 -13.71 1.26 -5.92
N SER A 205 -13.02 1.55 -7.03
CA SER A 205 -11.94 2.55 -7.05
C SER A 205 -12.46 3.98 -6.78
N ILE A 206 -13.63 4.34 -7.32
CA ILE A 206 -14.29 5.64 -7.08
C ILE A 206 -14.67 5.81 -5.61
N HIS A 207 -15.19 4.77 -4.95
CA HIS A 207 -15.51 4.83 -3.52
C HIS A 207 -14.28 5.04 -2.61
N ASN A 208 -13.08 4.71 -3.09
CA ASN A 208 -11.81 4.90 -2.39
C ASN A 208 -11.01 6.11 -2.93
N LEU A 209 -11.60 6.94 -3.79
CA LEU A 209 -10.91 8.02 -4.48
C LEU A 209 -10.84 9.29 -3.63
N GLY A 210 -9.70 9.46 -2.97
CA GLY A 210 -9.42 10.61 -2.12
C GLY A 210 -9.88 10.41 -0.68
N ALA A 211 -9.17 11.03 0.26
CA ALA A 211 -9.51 11.05 1.67
C ALA A 211 -9.08 12.40 2.26
N ILE A 212 -9.93 13.01 3.08
CA ILE A 212 -9.55 14.20 3.86
C ILE A 212 -8.79 13.69 5.08
N ILE A 213 -7.49 13.96 5.10
CA ILE A 213 -6.61 13.60 6.21
C ILE A 213 -6.59 14.75 7.21
N THR A 214 -6.83 14.44 8.48
CA THR A 214 -6.75 15.40 9.59
C THR A 214 -6.26 14.70 10.86
N THR A 215 -5.76 15.47 11.81
CA THR A 215 -5.31 14.99 13.10
C THR A 215 -5.60 16.02 14.19
N ASN A 216 -5.92 15.54 15.38
CA ASN A 216 -6.29 16.40 16.52
C ASN A 216 -5.07 16.78 17.38
N ALA A 217 -3.86 16.60 16.85
CA ALA A 217 -2.61 16.77 17.57
C ALA A 217 -2.36 18.24 17.98
N VAL A 218 -2.14 18.48 19.27
CA VAL A 218 -1.87 19.80 19.85
C VAL A 218 -0.42 19.85 20.36
N ALA A 219 0.31 20.91 20.01
CA ALA A 219 1.73 21.05 20.37
C ALA A 219 1.94 21.05 21.90
N ALA A 220 1.13 21.82 22.63
CA ALA A 220 1.24 21.99 24.08
C ALA A 220 1.09 20.69 24.89
N GLU A 221 0.32 19.70 24.39
CA GLU A 221 0.15 18.40 25.05
C GLU A 221 1.01 17.28 24.44
N THR A 222 1.54 17.48 23.24
CA THR A 222 2.45 16.53 22.56
C THR A 222 3.77 16.42 23.33
N VAL A 223 4.25 15.19 23.53
CA VAL A 223 5.44 14.88 24.35
C VAL A 223 6.45 14.09 23.55
N ALA A 224 7.74 14.43 23.69
CA ALA A 224 8.84 13.60 23.21
C ALA A 224 9.42 12.71 24.32
N THR A 225 9.90 11.53 23.95
CA THR A 225 10.51 10.51 24.82
C THR A 225 11.70 9.85 24.14
N GLY A 226 12.65 9.32 24.93
CA GLY A 226 13.87 8.67 24.43
C GLY A 226 15.14 9.23 25.08
N GLU A 227 16.20 8.42 25.14
CA GLU A 227 17.48 8.83 25.74
C GLU A 227 18.16 9.96 24.94
N GLY A 228 17.93 9.98 23.62
CA GLY A 228 18.37 11.01 22.69
C GLY A 228 17.86 12.44 22.96
N LEU A 229 16.96 12.63 23.93
CA LEU A 229 16.57 13.96 24.43
C LEU A 229 17.55 14.57 25.42
N ARG A 230 18.52 13.80 25.92
CA ARG A 230 19.49 14.24 26.95
C ARG A 230 20.92 13.90 26.59
N HIS A 231 21.16 12.70 26.06
CA HIS A 231 22.49 12.16 25.79
C HIS A 231 22.53 11.45 24.44
N CYS A 232 23.62 11.63 23.70
CA CYS A 232 23.88 10.91 22.45
C CYS A 232 25.38 10.62 22.29
N ILE A 233 25.70 9.67 21.41
CA ILE A 233 27.07 9.27 21.09
C ILE A 233 27.46 9.93 19.77
N MET A 234 28.62 10.60 19.75
CA MET A 234 29.12 11.31 18.57
C MET A 234 29.27 10.34 17.38
N GLY A 235 28.70 10.70 16.23
CA GLY A 235 28.76 9.89 15.01
C GLY A 235 27.86 8.65 14.98
N GLN A 236 26.99 8.42 15.97
CA GLN A 236 25.96 7.37 15.92
C GLN A 236 24.55 7.95 15.75
N PRO A 237 23.69 7.32 14.94
CA PRO A 237 22.28 7.72 14.83
C PRO A 237 21.58 7.47 16.16
N THR A 238 20.93 8.50 16.68
CA THR A 238 20.16 8.47 17.92
C THR A 238 18.72 8.85 17.61
N SER A 239 17.75 8.08 18.11
CA SER A 239 16.34 8.36 17.87
C SER A 239 15.61 8.95 19.08
N VAL A 240 14.54 9.68 18.78
CA VAL A 240 13.61 10.30 19.74
C VAL A 240 12.19 10.03 19.27
N THR A 241 11.37 9.43 20.12
CA THR A 241 9.96 9.15 19.83
C THR A 241 9.07 10.30 20.30
N ILE A 242 8.41 10.98 19.36
CA ILE A 242 7.36 11.95 19.66
C ILE A 242 6.02 11.23 19.67
N THR A 243 5.23 11.46 20.72
CA THR A 243 3.86 10.96 20.85
C THR A 243 2.90 12.13 20.82
N THR A 244 2.09 12.26 19.76
CA THR A 244 1.12 13.34 19.66
C THR A 244 -0.09 13.10 20.54
N LYS A 245 -0.62 14.20 21.09
CA LYS A 245 -1.79 14.18 21.95
C LYS A 245 -2.82 15.20 21.53
N ASP A 246 -4.08 14.88 21.82
CA ASP A 246 -5.19 15.82 21.67
C ASP A 246 -5.23 16.86 22.81
N ARG A 247 -6.13 17.83 22.68
CA ARG A 247 -6.36 18.91 23.65
C ARG A 247 -6.67 18.40 25.06
N ASP A 248 -7.28 17.22 25.18
CA ASP A 248 -7.73 16.66 26.46
C ASP A 248 -6.66 15.71 27.06
N GLY A 249 -5.46 15.67 26.46
CA GLY A 249 -4.32 14.85 26.88
C GLY A 249 -4.41 13.38 26.43
N GLY A 250 -5.39 13.04 25.59
CA GLY A 250 -5.55 11.73 24.98
C GLY A 250 -4.50 11.45 23.90
N LEU A 251 -4.18 10.18 23.68
CA LEU A 251 -3.25 9.78 22.62
C LEU A 251 -3.95 9.88 21.26
N CYS A 252 -3.35 10.63 20.32
CA CYS A 252 -3.78 10.60 18.93
C CYS A 252 -3.59 9.18 18.37
N ARG A 253 -4.51 8.73 17.52
CA ARG A 253 -4.46 7.39 16.88
C ARG A 253 -4.18 7.45 15.37
N THR A 254 -3.95 8.66 14.85
CA THR A 254 -3.73 8.94 13.43
C THR A 254 -2.47 9.77 13.25
N GLY A 255 -1.70 9.45 12.21
CA GLY A 255 -0.51 10.21 11.81
C GLY A 255 -0.82 11.47 11.00
N ASN A 256 0.13 11.86 10.16
CA ASN A 256 0.11 13.00 9.24
C ASN A 256 0.05 14.38 9.91
N ALA A 257 0.52 14.50 11.15
CA ALA A 257 0.72 15.78 11.82
C ALA A 257 2.01 16.44 11.32
N LEU A 258 2.00 17.75 11.04
CA LEU A 258 3.17 18.46 10.51
C LEU A 258 4.16 18.74 11.65
N LEU A 259 5.15 17.87 11.78
CA LEU A 259 6.19 17.94 12.79
C LEU A 259 7.55 18.32 12.17
N ILE A 260 8.17 19.35 12.71
CA ILE A 260 9.46 19.91 12.30
C ILE A 260 10.44 19.72 13.46
N ALA A 261 11.68 19.34 13.16
CA ALA A 261 12.66 18.94 14.15
C ALA A 261 14.06 19.45 13.77
N ASP A 262 14.47 20.54 14.41
CA ASP A 262 15.74 21.22 14.10
C ASP A 262 16.78 20.97 15.20
N LEU A 263 18.00 20.56 14.81
CA LEU A 263 19.13 20.41 15.73
C LEU A 263 20.14 21.54 15.52
N SER A 264 20.30 22.41 16.52
CA SER A 264 21.25 23.54 16.49
C SER A 264 22.40 23.39 17.50
N ALA A 265 23.57 23.90 17.12
CA ALA A 265 24.74 24.01 17.99
C ALA A 265 24.59 25.17 18.99
N SER A 266 25.49 25.24 19.97
CA SER A 266 25.57 26.32 20.95
C SER A 266 25.87 27.72 20.37
N ASP A 267 26.22 27.81 19.09
CA ASP A 267 26.43 29.06 18.34
C ASP A 267 25.21 29.48 17.50
N GLY A 268 24.13 28.69 17.51
CA GLY A 268 22.91 28.93 16.73
C GLY A 268 22.92 28.34 15.31
N THR A 269 24.03 27.75 14.86
CA THR A 269 24.10 27.08 13.55
C THR A 269 23.23 25.82 13.57
N VAL A 270 22.38 25.64 12.56
CA VAL A 270 21.64 24.37 12.35
C VAL A 270 22.64 23.35 11.81
N VAL A 271 22.83 22.23 12.53
CA VAL A 271 23.97 21.30 12.32
C VAL A 271 23.57 19.99 11.64
N GLY A 272 22.27 19.75 11.44
CA GLY A 272 21.80 18.58 10.72
C GLY A 272 20.28 18.58 10.52
N GLU A 273 19.87 18.21 9.31
CA GLU A 273 18.52 17.75 9.02
C GLU A 273 18.40 16.31 9.55
N GLY A 274 17.47 16.07 10.47
CA GLY A 274 17.09 14.71 10.88
C GLY A 274 15.77 14.32 10.23
N GLU A 275 15.59 13.03 9.95
CA GLU A 275 14.36 12.55 9.31
C GLU A 275 13.29 12.26 10.37
N VAL A 276 12.08 12.79 10.15
CA VAL A 276 10.89 12.50 10.97
C VAL A 276 10.06 11.43 10.26
N THR A 277 10.04 10.23 10.83
CA THR A 277 9.24 9.10 10.35
C THR A 277 7.89 9.08 11.05
N ASP A 278 6.79 9.12 10.30
CA ASP A 278 5.42 8.96 10.82
C ASP A 278 5.01 7.47 10.80
N HIS A 279 4.75 6.89 11.98
CA HIS A 279 4.26 5.51 12.11
C HIS A 279 2.74 5.38 11.85
N LYS A 280 2.06 6.46 11.47
CA LYS A 280 0.63 6.55 11.11
C LYS A 280 -0.35 6.25 12.26
N ASN A 281 0.16 6.00 13.46
CA ASN A 281 -0.58 5.64 14.67
C ASN A 281 -0.62 6.76 15.73
N GLY A 282 -0.12 7.96 15.42
CA GLY A 282 0.05 9.07 16.38
C GLY A 282 1.43 9.12 17.06
N THR A 283 2.35 8.23 16.69
CA THR A 283 3.77 8.30 17.08
C THR A 283 4.66 8.59 15.88
N TYR A 284 5.71 9.37 16.13
CA TYR A 284 6.71 9.78 15.17
C TYR A 284 8.08 9.45 15.73
N GLU A 285 9.02 9.04 14.89
CA GLU A 285 10.42 8.87 15.27
C GLU A 285 11.28 9.90 14.54
N PHE A 286 12.01 10.71 15.30
CA PHE A 286 13.03 11.62 14.78
C PHE A 286 14.41 11.00 14.99
N VAL A 287 15.15 10.77 13.91
CA VAL A 287 16.51 10.23 13.96
C VAL A 287 17.51 11.31 13.56
N TYR A 288 18.49 11.55 14.42
CA TYR A 288 19.57 12.52 14.17
C TYR A 288 20.95 11.93 14.52
N THR A 289 22.01 12.53 13.99
CA THR A 289 23.40 12.16 14.32
C THR A 289 24.15 13.40 14.76
N ALA A 290 24.78 13.38 15.94
CA ALA A 290 25.60 14.50 16.42
C ALA A 290 26.99 14.47 15.75
N PRO A 291 27.39 15.53 15.00
CA PRO A 291 28.63 15.51 14.21
C PRO A 291 29.89 15.82 15.03
N CYS A 292 29.75 16.52 16.16
CA CYS A 292 30.84 16.88 17.05
C CYS A 292 30.45 16.73 18.52
N GLU A 293 31.46 16.74 19.40
CA GLU A 293 31.30 16.68 20.84
C GLU A 293 30.90 18.05 21.40
N GLY A 294 29.85 18.11 22.23
CA GLY A 294 29.33 19.39 22.72
C GLY A 294 27.90 19.35 23.25
N ARG A 295 27.32 20.54 23.44
CA ARG A 295 25.90 20.71 23.73
C ARG A 295 25.16 21.16 22.47
N PHE A 296 24.02 20.52 22.21
CA PHE A 296 23.10 20.86 21.13
C PHE A 296 21.73 21.20 21.71
N THR A 297 20.95 21.91 20.91
CA THR A 297 19.56 22.27 21.20
C THR A 297 18.66 21.63 20.15
N LEU A 298 17.72 20.80 20.58
CA LEU A 298 16.73 20.16 19.71
C LEU A 298 15.38 20.87 19.85
N SER A 299 15.00 21.56 18.78
CA SER A 299 13.71 22.23 18.64
C SER A 299 12.73 21.31 17.94
N LEU A 300 11.86 20.65 18.71
CA LEU A 300 10.71 19.92 18.18
C LEU A 300 9.50 20.86 18.14
N LYS A 301 8.93 21.04 16.95
CA LYS A 301 7.78 21.90 16.67
C LYS A 301 6.67 21.11 15.98
N LEU A 302 5.42 21.35 16.36
CA LEU A 302 4.22 20.83 15.70
C LEU A 302 3.40 22.03 15.21
N TYR A 303 3.13 22.10 13.90
CA TYR A 303 2.50 23.27 13.27
C TYR A 303 3.22 24.61 13.63
N ASP A 304 4.56 24.59 13.54
CA ASP A 304 5.50 25.67 13.94
C ASP A 304 5.49 26.06 15.44
N GLN A 305 4.65 25.44 16.28
CA GLN A 305 4.61 25.67 17.72
C GLN A 305 5.48 24.64 18.46
N HIS A 306 6.29 25.09 19.43
CA HIS A 306 7.12 24.19 20.24
C HIS A 306 6.28 23.18 21.04
N ILE A 307 6.65 21.90 20.98
CA ILE A 307 5.98 20.87 21.78
C ILE A 307 6.37 20.94 23.27
N ARG A 308 5.67 20.22 24.14
CA ARG A 308 5.93 20.24 25.59
C ARG A 308 7.37 19.85 25.94
N GLY A 309 8.11 20.79 26.54
CA GLY A 309 9.52 20.62 26.93
C GLY A 309 10.53 20.98 25.84
N SER A 310 10.08 21.32 24.64
CA SER A 310 10.91 21.88 23.57
C SER A 310 11.21 23.37 23.85
N PRO A 311 12.41 23.87 23.56
CA PRO A 311 13.57 23.15 23.03
C PRO A 311 14.34 22.34 24.10
N PHE A 312 14.82 21.16 23.71
CA PHE A 312 15.56 20.24 24.58
C PHE A 312 17.08 20.46 24.49
N SER A 313 17.80 20.34 25.61
CA SER A 313 19.27 20.43 25.63
C SER A 313 19.92 19.05 25.69
N ILE A 314 20.71 18.72 24.68
CA ILE A 314 21.34 17.41 24.45
C ILE A 314 22.86 17.53 24.64
N ARG A 315 23.49 16.50 25.20
CA ARG A 315 24.95 16.38 25.31
C ARG A 315 25.48 15.22 24.45
N ALA A 316 26.31 15.52 23.46
CA ALA A 316 27.07 14.52 22.72
C ALA A 316 28.37 14.17 23.44
N SER A 317 28.75 12.89 23.44
CA SER A 317 29.95 12.38 24.11
C SER A 317 30.66 11.30 23.28
N LYS A 318 31.93 11.02 23.59
CA LYS A 318 32.71 9.96 22.94
C LYS A 318 32.53 8.62 23.66
N LEU A 319 32.60 7.53 22.88
CA LEU A 319 32.35 6.16 23.33
C LEU A 319 33.29 5.67 24.46
N ALA A 320 34.43 6.32 24.68
CA ALA A 320 35.46 5.89 25.64
C ALA A 320 35.08 6.08 27.13
N ASP A 321 34.12 6.95 27.44
CA ASP A 321 33.86 7.39 28.83
C ASP A 321 32.76 6.58 29.56
N ILE A 322 32.13 5.59 28.91
CA ILE A 322 31.00 4.84 29.49
C ILE A 322 31.45 3.63 30.34
N SER A 323 32.72 3.23 30.26
CA SER A 323 33.26 2.12 31.05
C SER A 323 34.26 2.59 32.12
N LEU A 324 33.78 3.15 33.25
CA LEU A 324 34.52 3.19 34.54
C LEU A 324 33.71 3.79 35.73
N THR A 325 32.54 3.23 36.09
CA THR A 325 31.94 3.43 37.45
C THR A 325 31.15 2.20 37.94
N SER A 326 31.83 1.07 38.14
CA SER A 326 31.29 0.00 39.00
C SER A 326 32.37 -0.68 39.84
N ASP A 327 32.10 -0.70 41.15
CA ASP A 327 32.78 -1.40 42.25
C ASP A 327 34.25 -1.02 42.60
N GLY A 328 34.62 -0.80 43.87
CA GLY A 328 33.79 -0.86 45.08
C GLY A 328 34.52 -0.45 46.37
N GLY A 329 33.75 -0.25 47.45
CA GLY A 329 34.24 0.12 48.77
C GLY A 329 33.30 -0.37 49.88
N LYS A 330 33.76 -1.24 50.76
CA LYS A 330 32.93 -2.03 51.70
C LYS A 330 32.69 -1.35 53.07
N LYS A 331 31.52 -1.69 53.65
CA LYS A 331 31.15 -1.86 55.08
C LYS A 331 30.59 -0.69 55.92
N HIS A 332 29.43 -1.04 56.51
CA HIS A 332 28.99 -0.87 57.91
C HIS A 332 28.04 0.28 58.36
N LEU A 333 26.75 -0.09 58.37
CA LEU A 333 25.90 -0.29 59.57
C LEU A 333 25.12 0.90 60.21
N LYS A 334 23.81 0.61 60.42
CA LYS A 334 22.85 1.16 61.41
C LYS A 334 22.31 2.60 61.27
N SER A 335 20.98 2.68 61.18
CA SER A 335 20.11 3.46 62.08
C SER A 335 18.69 2.86 62.13
N PRO A 336 17.86 3.17 63.16
CA PRO A 336 16.80 2.26 63.64
C PRO A 336 15.39 2.61 63.15
N GLY A 337 14.37 1.86 63.60
CA GLY A 337 13.03 1.86 63.00
C GLY A 337 11.85 2.36 63.85
N SER A 338 10.67 2.14 63.26
CA SER A 338 9.29 2.07 63.80
C SER A 338 8.60 3.30 64.42
N SER A 339 7.62 3.83 63.68
CA SER A 339 6.23 4.09 64.11
C SER A 339 5.34 4.11 62.86
N HIS A 340 4.44 3.14 62.62
CA HIS A 340 3.04 3.06 63.10
C HIS A 340 2.17 4.28 62.67
N VAL A 341 0.95 4.16 62.08
CA VAL A 341 0.08 2.98 61.83
C VAL A 341 -1.14 3.30 60.93
N LYS A 342 -1.75 2.30 60.26
CA LYS A 342 -3.11 2.27 59.61
C LYS A 342 -3.34 3.23 58.41
N GLN A 343 -4.26 3.03 57.46
CA GLN A 343 -5.37 2.07 57.20
C GLN A 343 -5.60 2.03 55.65
N ARG A 344 -6.38 1.17 54.97
CA ARG A 344 -7.27 0.02 55.27
C ARG A 344 -7.40 -0.81 53.97
N ALA A 345 -7.58 -2.13 54.01
CA ALA A 345 -7.96 -2.92 52.83
C ALA A 345 -9.49 -3.05 52.71
N ILE A 346 -10.05 -2.93 51.50
CA ILE A 346 -11.47 -3.21 51.20
C ILE A 346 -11.55 -4.17 50.00
N LYS A 347 -12.43 -5.18 50.11
CA LYS A 347 -12.60 -6.27 49.13
C LYS A 347 -13.31 -5.79 47.86
N ARG A 348 -13.02 -6.45 46.74
CA ARG A 348 -13.84 -6.38 45.51
C ARG A 348 -15.28 -6.85 45.77
N PRO A 349 -16.31 -6.10 45.32
CA PRO A 349 -17.64 -6.67 45.04
C PRO A 349 -17.61 -7.48 43.74
N ALA A 350 -18.49 -8.47 43.62
CA ALA A 350 -18.70 -9.21 42.38
C ALA A 350 -19.69 -8.46 41.47
N SER A 351 -19.41 -8.38 40.18
CA SER A 351 -20.37 -7.91 39.17
C SER A 351 -21.05 -9.10 38.49
N MET A 352 -22.31 -9.36 38.83
CA MET A 352 -23.16 -10.19 37.97
C MET A 352 -23.43 -9.42 36.68
N TYR A 353 -22.88 -9.87 35.55
CA TYR A 353 -23.53 -9.84 34.24
C TYR A 353 -22.76 -10.77 33.29
N SER A 354 -23.21 -12.03 33.25
CA SER A 354 -22.81 -12.99 32.23
C SER A 354 -23.80 -12.93 31.08
N THR A 355 -23.41 -12.31 29.96
CA THR A 355 -23.87 -12.66 28.61
C THR A 355 -22.71 -12.39 27.64
N GLY A 356 -22.35 -13.39 26.85
CA GLY A 356 -21.02 -13.45 26.26
C GLY A 356 -20.82 -12.62 24.99
N LYS A 357 -19.60 -12.10 24.83
CA LYS A 357 -18.90 -12.03 23.55
C LYS A 357 -17.50 -12.63 23.73
N ARG A 358 -16.98 -13.26 22.67
CA ARG A 358 -15.67 -13.92 22.69
C ARG A 358 -14.58 -12.90 23.01
N LYS A 359 -13.54 -13.32 23.75
CA LYS A 359 -12.23 -12.67 23.66
C LYS A 359 -11.73 -12.93 22.24
N GLU A 360 -11.70 -11.91 21.41
CA GLU A 360 -10.81 -11.90 20.26
C GLU A 360 -9.41 -11.62 20.81
N ASN A 361 -8.51 -12.61 20.66
CA ASN A 361 -7.09 -12.32 20.73
C ASN A 361 -6.77 -11.44 19.51
N PRO A 362 -5.99 -10.35 19.65
CA PRO A 362 -5.39 -9.72 18.48
C PRO A 362 -4.44 -10.75 17.87
N ILE A 363 -4.83 -11.31 16.72
CA ILE A 363 -3.95 -12.18 15.96
C ILE A 363 -2.93 -11.26 15.30
N GLU A 364 -1.67 -11.36 15.73
CA GLU A 364 -0.55 -10.71 15.06
C GLU A 364 -0.51 -11.21 13.61
N ASP A 365 -0.47 -10.29 12.64
CA ASP A 365 -0.39 -10.65 11.22
C ASP A 365 1.02 -11.15 10.90
N ASP A 366 1.15 -12.15 10.01
CA ASP A 366 2.48 -12.66 9.65
C ASP A 366 3.26 -11.66 8.77
N LEU A 367 2.58 -10.63 8.24
CA LEU A 367 3.19 -9.61 7.39
C LEU A 367 4.27 -8.81 8.14
N MET A 368 5.50 -8.88 7.64
CA MET A 368 6.62 -8.08 8.14
C MET A 368 6.61 -6.70 7.49
N PHE A 369 6.50 -6.65 6.16
CA PHE A 369 6.42 -5.40 5.39
C PHE A 369 5.92 -5.67 3.96
N ARG A 370 5.54 -4.59 3.27
CA ARG A 370 5.14 -4.59 1.85
C ARG A 370 5.85 -3.49 1.10
N ILE A 371 6.26 -3.75 -0.14
CA ILE A 371 7.00 -2.79 -0.96
C ILE A 371 6.49 -2.80 -2.39
N GLY A 372 6.27 -1.60 -2.90
CA GLY A 372 5.73 -1.36 -4.21
C GLY A 372 4.45 -0.54 -4.18
N THR A 373 4.33 0.30 -5.19
CA THR A 373 3.13 1.06 -5.54
C THR A 373 2.86 0.90 -7.03
N LYS A 374 1.65 1.25 -7.48
CA LYS A 374 1.30 1.18 -8.89
C LYS A 374 2.08 2.22 -9.70
N GLY A 375 2.84 1.78 -10.70
CA GLY A 375 3.52 2.67 -11.63
C GLY A 375 4.61 2.02 -12.49
N ARG A 376 5.58 2.83 -12.91
CA ARG A 376 6.65 2.50 -13.88
C ARG A 376 8.04 2.99 -13.50
N ASN A 377 8.23 3.69 -12.39
CA ASN A 377 9.52 4.13 -11.88
C ASN A 377 10.24 3.02 -11.11
N LYS A 378 11.36 3.37 -10.44
CA LYS A 378 12.12 2.43 -9.60
C LYS A 378 11.30 2.14 -8.34
N GLY A 379 11.12 0.87 -8.00
CA GLY A 379 10.29 0.45 -6.87
C GLY A 379 8.78 0.46 -7.14
N GLU A 380 8.33 0.89 -8.33
CA GLU A 380 6.92 0.84 -8.74
C GLU A 380 6.66 -0.35 -9.66
N PHE A 381 5.43 -0.86 -9.66
CA PHE A 381 5.03 -2.01 -10.47
C PHE A 381 3.72 -1.79 -11.23
N THR A 382 3.59 -2.37 -12.42
CA THR A 382 2.34 -2.38 -13.20
C THR A 382 1.73 -3.79 -13.29
N ASN A 383 2.53 -4.85 -13.40
CA ASN A 383 2.04 -6.23 -13.31
C ASN A 383 3.14 -7.18 -12.84
N LEU A 384 3.21 -7.41 -11.52
CA LEU A 384 4.14 -8.37 -10.95
C LEU A 384 3.80 -9.79 -11.44
N GLN A 385 4.82 -10.58 -11.73
CA GLN A 385 4.69 -11.99 -12.12
C GLN A 385 5.57 -12.85 -11.22
N GLY A 386 6.73 -13.29 -11.71
CA GLY A 386 7.66 -14.14 -10.98
C GLY A 386 8.40 -13.39 -9.88
N VAL A 387 8.69 -14.14 -8.81
CA VAL A 387 9.55 -13.75 -7.70
C VAL A 387 10.66 -14.80 -7.60
N ALA A 388 11.89 -14.36 -7.37
CA ALA A 388 12.99 -15.23 -6.96
C ALA A 388 13.77 -14.56 -5.83
N ALA A 389 14.39 -15.38 -4.99
CA ALA A 389 15.39 -14.91 -4.04
C ALA A 389 16.76 -15.50 -4.37
N SER A 390 17.81 -14.78 -4.01
CA SER A 390 19.20 -15.21 -4.10
C SER A 390 19.75 -15.50 -2.71
N SER A 391 20.67 -16.48 -2.62
CA SER A 391 21.40 -16.81 -1.39
C SER A 391 22.19 -15.64 -0.79
N ILE A 392 22.50 -14.60 -1.58
CA ILE A 392 23.16 -13.37 -1.13
C ILE A 392 22.18 -12.25 -0.73
N GLY A 393 20.99 -12.59 -0.25
CA GLY A 393 20.04 -11.62 0.31
C GLY A 393 19.45 -10.63 -0.71
N LYS A 394 19.13 -11.12 -1.92
CA LYS A 394 18.49 -10.32 -2.98
C LYS A 394 17.14 -10.91 -3.36
N VAL A 395 16.12 -10.06 -3.46
CA VAL A 395 14.79 -10.38 -3.99
C VAL A 395 14.68 -9.81 -5.40
N LEU A 396 14.25 -10.65 -6.36
CA LEU A 396 14.08 -10.30 -7.76
C LEU A 396 12.62 -10.43 -8.15
N ILE A 397 12.06 -9.36 -8.72
CA ILE A 397 10.67 -9.29 -9.15
C ILE A 397 10.62 -9.05 -10.66
N ALA A 398 9.95 -9.92 -11.40
CA ALA A 398 9.63 -9.69 -12.82
C ALA A 398 8.33 -8.91 -12.97
N ASP A 399 8.37 -7.78 -13.70
CA ASP A 399 7.19 -7.00 -14.06
C ASP A 399 6.93 -7.10 -15.56
N SER A 400 5.85 -7.79 -15.92
CA SER A 400 5.57 -8.10 -17.32
C SER A 400 5.16 -6.89 -18.13
N ASN A 401 4.51 -5.91 -17.50
CA ASN A 401 3.92 -4.76 -18.17
C ASN A 401 4.87 -3.57 -18.22
N ASN A 402 5.83 -3.51 -17.31
CA ASN A 402 6.99 -2.62 -17.36
C ASN A 402 8.20 -3.22 -18.10
N GLN A 403 8.10 -4.46 -18.60
CA GLN A 403 9.15 -5.18 -19.34
C GLN A 403 10.52 -5.17 -18.64
N CYS A 404 10.55 -5.32 -17.32
CA CYS A 404 11.77 -5.24 -16.53
C CYS A 404 11.83 -6.25 -15.38
N VAL A 405 13.03 -6.45 -14.85
CA VAL A 405 13.26 -7.09 -13.56
C VAL A 405 13.82 -6.05 -12.60
N GLN A 406 13.27 -6.01 -11.39
CA GLN A 406 13.69 -5.14 -10.30
C GLN A 406 14.30 -5.99 -9.18
N ILE A 407 15.39 -5.50 -8.59
CA ILE A 407 16.17 -6.19 -7.55
C ILE A 407 16.14 -5.35 -6.28
N PHE A 408 15.84 -5.99 -5.15
CA PHE A 408 15.77 -5.42 -3.80
C PHE A 408 16.67 -6.24 -2.85
N SER A 409 17.01 -5.72 -1.66
CA SER A 409 17.54 -6.58 -0.57
C SER A 409 16.42 -7.36 0.11
N ASN A 410 16.75 -8.26 1.05
CA ASN A 410 15.76 -8.90 1.92
C ASN A 410 14.97 -7.86 2.72
N ASP A 411 15.60 -6.81 3.27
CA ASP A 411 14.91 -5.65 3.90
C ASP A 411 14.16 -4.78 2.89
N GLY A 412 14.16 -5.16 1.61
CA GLY A 412 13.32 -4.58 0.59
C GLY A 412 13.81 -3.27 -0.02
N LEU A 413 15.02 -2.80 0.35
CA LEU A 413 15.63 -1.62 -0.27
C LEU A 413 15.91 -1.88 -1.75
N PHE A 414 15.41 -1.01 -2.64
CA PHE A 414 15.68 -1.07 -4.08
C PHE A 414 17.18 -1.00 -4.36
N LYS A 415 17.69 -1.94 -5.17
CA LYS A 415 19.11 -2.02 -5.56
C LYS A 415 19.32 -1.68 -7.04
N SER A 416 18.57 -2.31 -7.94
CA SER A 416 18.72 -2.08 -9.37
C SER A 416 17.49 -2.48 -10.18
N ARG A 417 17.43 -2.02 -11.42
CA ARG A 417 16.42 -2.41 -12.42
C ARG A 417 17.09 -2.54 -13.78
N PHE A 418 16.76 -3.58 -14.51
CA PHE A 418 17.20 -3.79 -15.89
C PHE A 418 16.09 -4.41 -16.74
N GLY A 419 16.28 -4.40 -18.05
CA GLY A 419 15.27 -4.76 -19.03
C GLY A 419 15.01 -3.59 -19.98
N VAL A 420 15.04 -3.88 -21.28
CA VAL A 420 14.69 -2.95 -22.35
C VAL A 420 13.55 -3.56 -23.12
N ARG A 421 12.46 -2.81 -23.32
CA ARG A 421 11.29 -3.30 -24.07
C ARG A 421 11.69 -3.70 -25.50
N GLY A 422 11.29 -4.90 -25.93
CA GLY A 422 11.35 -5.29 -27.34
C GLY A 422 11.49 -6.79 -27.58
N ARG A 423 11.84 -7.13 -28.83
CA ARG A 423 11.80 -8.50 -29.39
C ARG A 423 13.15 -8.96 -29.96
N SER A 424 14.24 -8.30 -29.59
CA SER A 424 15.61 -8.72 -29.91
C SER A 424 16.27 -9.43 -28.71
N PRO A 425 17.34 -10.22 -28.91
CA PRO A 425 18.11 -10.78 -27.80
C PRO A 425 18.55 -9.69 -26.80
N GLY A 426 18.41 -9.96 -25.50
CA GLY A 426 18.64 -8.99 -24.42
C GLY A 426 17.50 -8.01 -24.14
N GLN A 427 16.47 -7.95 -24.99
CA GLN A 427 15.23 -7.24 -24.72
C GLN A 427 14.18 -8.16 -24.07
N LEU A 428 13.19 -7.54 -23.44
CA LEU A 428 12.06 -8.20 -22.78
C LEU A 428 10.74 -7.67 -23.37
N GLN A 429 9.78 -8.54 -23.66
CA GLN A 429 8.46 -8.19 -24.19
C GLN A 429 7.37 -8.47 -23.16
N ARG A 430 7.40 -9.65 -22.53
CA ARG A 430 6.52 -10.02 -21.41
C ARG A 430 7.25 -10.97 -20.46
N PRO A 431 8.20 -10.46 -19.65
CA PRO A 431 8.89 -11.27 -18.66
C PRO A 431 7.89 -11.78 -17.62
N THR A 432 7.98 -13.07 -17.28
CA THR A 432 7.04 -13.76 -16.40
C THR A 432 7.79 -14.39 -15.24
N GLY A 433 8.36 -15.58 -15.40
CA GLY A 433 9.22 -16.20 -14.40
C GLY A 433 10.60 -15.56 -14.34
N VAL A 434 11.14 -15.49 -13.13
CA VAL A 434 12.55 -15.18 -12.84
C VAL A 434 13.09 -16.25 -11.91
N ALA A 435 14.35 -16.64 -12.09
CA ALA A 435 15.10 -17.50 -11.18
C ALA A 435 16.55 -17.03 -11.09
N VAL A 436 17.25 -17.40 -10.02
CA VAL A 436 18.68 -17.14 -9.85
C VAL A 436 19.43 -18.45 -9.90
N HIS A 437 20.36 -18.59 -10.84
CA HIS A 437 21.23 -19.74 -10.94
C HIS A 437 22.36 -19.64 -9.89
N PRO A 438 22.89 -20.75 -9.33
CA PRO A 438 23.90 -20.71 -8.25
C PRO A 438 25.18 -19.91 -8.54
N ASN A 439 25.52 -19.68 -9.81
CA ASN A 439 26.64 -18.83 -10.23
C ASN A 439 26.32 -17.30 -10.21
N GLY A 440 25.11 -16.92 -9.81
CA GLY A 440 24.62 -15.53 -9.79
C GLY A 440 23.93 -15.06 -11.07
N ASP A 441 23.84 -15.88 -12.13
CA ASP A 441 23.10 -15.51 -13.34
C ASP A 441 21.59 -15.44 -13.07
N ILE A 442 20.92 -14.46 -13.68
CA ILE A 442 19.48 -14.23 -13.60
C ILE A 442 18.83 -14.83 -14.84
N ILE A 443 17.93 -15.78 -14.63
CA ILE A 443 17.22 -16.50 -15.68
C ILE A 443 15.80 -15.95 -15.78
N ILE A 444 15.36 -15.51 -16.97
CA ILE A 444 14.06 -14.85 -17.17
C ILE A 444 13.30 -15.55 -18.29
N ALA A 445 12.09 -16.02 -17.99
CA ALA A 445 11.14 -16.51 -18.99
C ALA A 445 10.36 -15.35 -19.62
N ASP A 446 10.34 -15.26 -20.95
CA ASP A 446 9.59 -14.25 -21.68
C ASP A 446 8.46 -14.91 -22.49
N TYR A 447 7.22 -14.67 -22.05
CA TYR A 447 6.04 -15.35 -22.56
C TYR A 447 5.73 -14.98 -24.02
N ASP A 448 5.92 -13.71 -24.38
CA ASP A 448 5.58 -13.19 -25.72
C ASP A 448 6.74 -13.37 -26.71
N ASN A 449 8.00 -13.25 -26.25
CA ASN A 449 9.18 -13.55 -27.08
C ASN A 449 9.45 -15.07 -27.24
N LYS A 450 8.85 -15.91 -26.38
CA LYS A 450 8.92 -17.39 -26.45
C LYS A 450 10.34 -17.94 -26.36
N TRP A 451 11.12 -17.37 -25.45
CA TRP A 451 12.43 -17.89 -25.07
C TRP A 451 12.70 -17.64 -23.59
N VAL A 452 13.78 -18.21 -23.09
CA VAL A 452 14.34 -17.87 -21.78
C VAL A 452 15.65 -17.12 -22.00
N SER A 453 15.78 -15.95 -21.38
CA SER A 453 16.97 -15.11 -21.43
C SER A 453 17.83 -15.34 -20.18
N ILE A 454 19.14 -15.39 -20.36
CA ILE A 454 20.15 -15.51 -19.30
C ILE A 454 20.89 -14.17 -19.22
N PHE A 455 20.86 -13.55 -18.06
CA PHE A 455 21.58 -12.32 -17.73
C PHE A 455 22.60 -12.59 -16.61
N SER A 456 23.66 -11.79 -16.51
CA SER A 456 24.52 -11.76 -15.32
C SER A 456 23.84 -11.05 -14.15
N CYS A 457 24.43 -11.16 -12.96
CA CYS A 457 23.93 -10.53 -11.72
C CYS A 457 23.85 -8.98 -11.76
N ASP A 458 24.50 -8.34 -12.72
CA ASP A 458 24.45 -6.90 -13.00
C ASP A 458 23.48 -6.52 -14.14
N GLY A 459 22.73 -7.50 -14.68
CA GLY A 459 21.69 -7.27 -15.69
C GLY A 459 22.17 -7.19 -17.14
N LYS A 460 23.41 -7.60 -17.45
CA LYS A 460 23.89 -7.72 -18.85
C LYS A 460 23.45 -9.03 -19.48
N PHE A 461 22.99 -8.98 -20.72
CA PHE A 461 22.55 -10.16 -21.46
C PHE A 461 23.75 -11.08 -21.81
N LYS A 462 23.60 -12.38 -21.55
CA LYS A 462 24.61 -13.41 -21.87
C LYS A 462 24.16 -14.32 -23.01
N ALA A 463 22.96 -14.89 -22.92
CA ALA A 463 22.46 -15.89 -23.87
C ALA A 463 20.93 -15.97 -23.88
N LYS A 464 20.35 -16.60 -24.91
CA LYS A 464 18.94 -17.02 -24.95
C LYS A 464 18.83 -18.50 -25.27
N ILE A 465 17.90 -19.19 -24.63
CA ILE A 465 17.65 -20.64 -24.79
C ILE A 465 16.17 -20.92 -25.09
N GLY A 466 15.85 -22.12 -25.58
CA GLY A 466 14.47 -22.54 -25.87
C GLY A 466 13.78 -21.85 -27.05
N SER A 467 14.45 -20.90 -27.72
CA SER A 467 13.94 -20.19 -28.89
C SER A 467 13.53 -21.17 -30.00
N GLY A 468 12.29 -21.06 -30.49
CA GLY A 468 11.71 -21.97 -31.47
C GLY A 468 11.20 -23.31 -30.92
N LYS A 469 11.38 -23.58 -29.61
CA LYS A 469 10.84 -24.77 -28.92
C LYS A 469 9.72 -24.43 -27.94
N LEU A 470 9.77 -23.23 -27.36
CA LEU A 470 8.77 -22.73 -26.40
C LEU A 470 7.65 -21.98 -27.14
N MET A 471 6.43 -22.01 -26.57
CA MET A 471 5.23 -21.38 -27.10
C MET A 471 4.66 -20.28 -26.20
N GLY A 472 4.85 -20.40 -24.89
CA GLY A 472 4.48 -19.40 -23.88
C GLY A 472 5.03 -19.78 -22.51
N PRO A 473 6.34 -19.59 -22.26
CA PRO A 473 6.96 -19.92 -20.98
C PRO A 473 6.47 -18.98 -19.87
N LYS A 474 6.16 -19.53 -18.69
CA LYS A 474 5.83 -18.80 -17.46
C LYS A 474 6.86 -19.07 -16.38
N GLY A 475 6.72 -20.15 -15.64
CA GLY A 475 7.63 -20.55 -14.59
C GLY A 475 9.04 -20.84 -15.11
N VAL A 476 10.03 -20.43 -14.35
CA VAL A 476 11.40 -20.89 -14.51
C VAL A 476 11.98 -21.18 -13.13
N ALA A 477 12.71 -22.29 -13.00
CA ALA A 477 13.44 -22.70 -11.81
C ALA A 477 14.82 -23.23 -12.21
N VAL A 478 15.72 -23.35 -11.24
CA VAL A 478 17.04 -23.94 -11.46
C VAL A 478 17.22 -25.12 -10.50
N ASP A 479 17.62 -26.27 -11.04
CA ASP A 479 17.87 -27.49 -10.26
C ASP A 479 19.27 -27.44 -9.59
N ARG A 480 19.56 -28.40 -8.70
CA ARG A 480 20.85 -28.46 -7.99
C ARG A 480 22.05 -28.77 -8.88
N ASN A 481 21.81 -29.27 -10.10
CA ASN A 481 22.83 -29.53 -11.12
C ASN A 481 23.05 -28.32 -12.06
N GLY A 482 22.30 -27.23 -11.87
CA GLY A 482 22.31 -26.05 -12.75
C GLY A 482 21.43 -26.18 -14.00
N HIS A 483 20.60 -27.21 -14.12
CA HIS A 483 19.61 -27.28 -15.19
C HIS A 483 18.53 -26.20 -15.01
N ILE A 484 18.12 -25.61 -16.11
CA ILE A 484 17.05 -24.61 -16.18
C ILE A 484 15.75 -25.32 -16.53
N ILE A 485 14.85 -25.39 -15.56
CA ILE A 485 13.50 -25.97 -15.69
C ILE A 485 12.56 -24.86 -16.14
N VAL A 486 11.84 -25.07 -17.24
CA VAL A 486 10.97 -24.07 -17.87
C VAL A 486 9.57 -24.65 -18.01
N VAL A 487 8.61 -23.99 -17.37
CA VAL A 487 7.18 -24.33 -17.48
C VAL A 487 6.60 -23.60 -18.68
N ASP A 488 6.27 -24.34 -19.75
CA ASP A 488 5.58 -23.80 -20.91
C ASP A 488 4.06 -23.92 -20.72
N ASN A 489 3.48 -22.82 -20.25
CA ASN A 489 2.06 -22.70 -19.97
C ASN A 489 1.21 -22.97 -21.23
N LYS A 490 1.63 -22.43 -22.38
CA LYS A 490 0.86 -22.54 -23.64
C LYS A 490 0.99 -23.91 -24.28
N SER A 491 2.14 -24.56 -24.18
CA SER A 491 2.34 -25.95 -24.61
C SER A 491 1.83 -26.98 -23.59
N CYS A 492 1.48 -26.57 -22.37
CA CYS A 492 1.08 -27.45 -21.26
C CYS A 492 2.11 -28.55 -20.96
N CYS A 493 3.39 -28.18 -20.86
CA CYS A 493 4.50 -29.09 -20.62
C CYS A 493 5.68 -28.38 -19.94
N VAL A 494 6.60 -29.17 -19.39
CA VAL A 494 7.82 -28.71 -18.74
C VAL A 494 9.03 -29.16 -19.54
N PHE A 495 10.00 -28.26 -19.72
CA PHE A 495 11.26 -28.52 -20.41
C PHE A 495 12.42 -28.40 -19.41
N ILE A 496 13.40 -29.30 -19.50
CA ILE A 496 14.65 -29.22 -18.73
C ILE A 496 15.79 -28.91 -19.71
N PHE A 497 16.47 -27.78 -19.54
CA PHE A 497 17.60 -27.36 -20.36
C PHE A 497 18.91 -27.35 -19.57
N GLN A 498 20.03 -27.66 -20.23
CA GLN A 498 21.35 -27.27 -19.75
C GLN A 498 21.55 -25.75 -19.90
N PRO A 499 22.45 -25.11 -19.12
CA PRO A 499 22.79 -23.68 -19.27
C PRO A 499 23.22 -23.27 -20.69
N ASN A 500 23.78 -24.20 -21.47
CA ASN A 500 24.16 -24.00 -22.87
C ASN A 500 22.96 -24.02 -23.85
N GLY A 501 21.73 -24.25 -23.37
CA GLY A 501 20.50 -24.31 -24.17
C GLY A 501 20.18 -25.68 -24.80
N LYS A 502 21.00 -26.71 -24.58
CA LYS A 502 20.69 -28.09 -24.97
C LYS A 502 19.50 -28.58 -24.15
N LEU A 503 18.54 -29.22 -24.83
CA LEU A 503 17.39 -29.85 -24.18
C LEU A 503 17.85 -31.19 -23.57
N VAL A 504 17.50 -31.43 -22.30
CA VAL A 504 17.74 -32.68 -21.57
C VAL A 504 16.50 -33.57 -21.64
N SER A 505 15.38 -33.08 -21.12
CA SER A 505 14.10 -33.79 -21.04
C SER A 505 12.93 -32.84 -21.31
N LYS A 506 11.79 -33.40 -21.70
CA LYS A 506 10.51 -32.71 -21.84
C LYS A 506 9.40 -33.67 -21.42
N PHE A 507 8.55 -33.25 -20.49
CA PHE A 507 7.42 -34.04 -20.01
C PHE A 507 6.15 -33.20 -19.90
N GLY A 508 5.00 -33.87 -19.87
CA GLY A 508 3.68 -33.24 -19.87
C GLY A 508 3.09 -32.95 -21.25
N ASN A 509 1.77 -32.98 -21.29
CA ASN A 509 0.92 -32.64 -22.42
C ASN A 509 -0.43 -32.10 -21.91
N ARG A 510 -1.21 -31.44 -22.78
CA ARG A 510 -2.49 -30.84 -22.38
C ARG A 510 -3.49 -31.90 -21.89
N GLY A 511 -4.09 -31.68 -20.72
CA GLY A 511 -5.16 -32.51 -20.17
C GLY A 511 -5.24 -32.45 -18.64
N ASN A 512 -5.98 -33.38 -18.03
CA ASN A 512 -6.28 -33.44 -16.59
C ASN A 512 -5.73 -34.70 -15.88
N SER A 513 -5.20 -35.67 -16.62
CA SER A 513 -4.51 -36.84 -16.08
C SER A 513 -3.28 -36.44 -15.26
N ASP A 514 -2.75 -37.35 -14.44
CA ASP A 514 -1.68 -36.99 -13.51
C ASP A 514 -0.39 -36.56 -14.23
N LYS A 515 0.02 -37.24 -15.31
CA LYS A 515 1.15 -36.82 -16.18
C LYS A 515 0.83 -35.67 -17.16
N GLN A 516 -0.41 -35.15 -17.18
CA GLN A 516 -0.84 -34.03 -18.05
C GLN A 516 -0.83 -32.69 -17.31
N PHE A 517 -1.02 -31.57 -18.02
CA PHE A 517 -1.25 -30.25 -17.41
C PHE A 517 -2.34 -29.45 -18.14
N ALA A 518 -2.98 -28.53 -17.43
CA ALA A 518 -3.90 -27.54 -17.98
C ALA A 518 -3.45 -26.13 -17.59
N GLY A 519 -2.55 -25.57 -18.39
CA GLY A 519 -1.96 -24.25 -18.13
C GLY A 519 -1.04 -24.23 -16.91
N PRO A 520 0.03 -25.06 -16.85
CA PRO A 520 0.95 -25.08 -15.71
C PRO A 520 1.61 -23.71 -15.54
N HIS A 521 1.87 -23.29 -14.30
CA HIS A 521 2.16 -21.90 -13.97
C HIS A 521 3.61 -21.64 -13.53
N PHE A 522 3.96 -21.98 -12.29
CA PHE A 522 5.32 -21.87 -11.75
C PHE A 522 5.88 -23.25 -11.38
N ALA A 523 7.20 -23.29 -11.13
CA ALA A 523 7.88 -24.47 -10.64
C ALA A 523 8.86 -24.11 -9.53
N ALA A 524 9.10 -25.07 -8.64
CA ALA A 524 10.16 -25.07 -7.64
C ALA A 524 10.90 -26.41 -7.68
N VAL A 525 12.08 -26.46 -7.03
CA VAL A 525 12.87 -27.69 -6.90
C VAL A 525 13.19 -27.89 -5.43
N ASN A 526 12.95 -29.09 -4.91
CA ASN A 526 13.24 -29.42 -3.51
C ASN A 526 14.68 -29.93 -3.32
N GLN A 527 14.99 -30.43 -2.11
CA GLN A 527 16.34 -30.90 -1.79
C GLN A 527 16.74 -32.19 -2.51
N ASN A 528 15.76 -33.02 -2.86
CA ASN A 528 15.92 -34.27 -3.60
C ASN A 528 16.04 -34.05 -5.13
N ASN A 529 16.04 -32.79 -5.57
CA ASN A 529 16.01 -32.39 -6.98
C ASN A 529 14.69 -32.74 -7.70
N GLU A 530 13.61 -32.96 -6.94
CA GLU A 530 12.27 -33.20 -7.47
C GLU A 530 11.62 -31.86 -7.89
N ILE A 531 10.92 -31.90 -9.02
CA ILE A 531 10.35 -30.73 -9.70
C ILE A 531 8.87 -30.62 -9.30
N ILE A 532 8.52 -29.55 -8.60
CA ILE A 532 7.16 -29.28 -8.10
C ILE A 532 6.53 -28.21 -8.98
N VAL A 533 5.36 -28.47 -9.55
CA VAL A 533 4.72 -27.62 -10.57
C VAL A 533 3.26 -27.35 -10.18
N THR A 534 2.85 -26.08 -10.26
CA THR A 534 1.45 -25.68 -10.07
C THR A 534 0.66 -25.81 -11.37
N ASP A 535 -0.48 -26.49 -11.32
CA ASP A 535 -1.32 -26.80 -12.48
C ASP A 535 -2.62 -25.97 -12.42
N PHE A 536 -2.56 -24.75 -12.98
CA PHE A 536 -3.52 -23.66 -12.76
C PHE A 536 -4.98 -24.08 -13.01
N HIS A 537 -5.32 -24.59 -14.21
CA HIS A 537 -6.72 -24.97 -14.50
C HIS A 537 -7.12 -26.35 -13.98
N ASN A 538 -6.18 -27.15 -13.46
CA ASN A 538 -6.47 -28.42 -12.79
C ASN A 538 -6.46 -28.32 -11.26
N HIS A 539 -6.33 -27.11 -10.69
CA HIS A 539 -6.48 -26.84 -9.26
C HIS A 539 -5.63 -27.75 -8.34
N SER A 540 -4.42 -28.08 -8.79
CA SER A 540 -3.56 -29.06 -8.12
C SER A 540 -2.07 -28.72 -8.27
N VAL A 541 -1.26 -29.35 -7.43
CA VAL A 541 0.20 -29.30 -7.46
C VAL A 541 0.71 -30.71 -7.76
N LYS A 542 1.72 -30.81 -8.61
CA LYS A 542 2.26 -32.07 -9.13
C LYS A 542 3.76 -32.11 -8.97
N VAL A 543 4.28 -33.25 -8.50
CA VAL A 543 5.69 -33.46 -8.21
C VAL A 543 6.24 -34.53 -9.14
N PHE A 544 7.43 -34.28 -9.69
CA PHE A 544 8.12 -35.13 -10.65
C PHE A 544 9.57 -35.36 -10.21
N SER A 545 10.20 -36.46 -10.64
CA SER A 545 11.64 -36.66 -10.48
C SER A 545 12.45 -35.69 -11.34
N SER A 546 13.77 -35.65 -11.13
CA SER A 546 14.69 -34.86 -11.96
C SER A 546 14.68 -35.23 -13.45
N GLU A 547 14.23 -36.44 -13.79
CA GLU A 547 14.12 -36.96 -15.17
C GLU A 547 12.77 -36.59 -15.82
N GLY A 548 11.78 -36.21 -15.00
CA GLY A 548 10.41 -35.87 -15.40
C GLY A 548 9.37 -36.97 -15.18
N GLU A 549 9.67 -38.01 -14.39
CA GLU A 549 8.68 -39.03 -14.03
C GLU A 549 7.76 -38.55 -12.91
N PHE A 550 6.47 -38.84 -13.02
CA PHE A 550 5.47 -38.39 -12.04
C PHE A 550 5.59 -39.17 -10.72
N LEU A 551 5.61 -38.45 -9.60
CA LEU A 551 5.74 -38.99 -8.24
C LEU A 551 4.43 -38.89 -7.47
N LEU A 552 3.90 -37.67 -7.30
CA LEU A 552 2.66 -37.43 -6.57
C LEU A 552 1.91 -36.20 -7.06
N LYS A 553 0.62 -36.13 -6.70
CA LYS A 553 -0.29 -35.01 -6.95
C LYS A 553 -1.10 -34.77 -5.68
N PHE A 554 -1.25 -33.51 -5.32
CA PHE A 554 -2.15 -33.08 -4.25
C PHE A 554 -2.93 -31.82 -4.65
N GLY A 555 -3.97 -31.51 -3.90
CA GLY A 555 -4.90 -30.43 -4.23
C GLY A 555 -6.07 -30.85 -5.11
N SER A 556 -7.20 -30.19 -4.88
CA SER A 556 -8.41 -30.24 -5.69
C SER A 556 -9.05 -28.85 -5.76
N ASN A 557 -9.98 -28.63 -6.70
CA ASN A 557 -10.74 -27.37 -6.72
C ASN A 557 -11.51 -27.15 -5.41
N GLY A 558 -11.50 -25.93 -4.89
CA GLY A 558 -12.29 -25.50 -3.74
C GLY A 558 -11.60 -24.47 -2.83
N GLU A 559 -12.23 -24.23 -1.68
CA GLU A 559 -11.84 -23.20 -0.70
C GLU A 559 -11.39 -23.80 0.65
N GLY A 560 -11.51 -25.12 0.84
CA GLY A 560 -11.09 -25.81 2.06
C GLY A 560 -9.58 -25.94 2.22
N ASN A 561 -9.15 -26.50 3.35
CA ASN A 561 -7.74 -26.82 3.61
C ASN A 561 -7.21 -27.81 2.57
N GLY A 562 -6.09 -27.47 1.93
CA GLY A 562 -5.52 -28.27 0.86
C GLY A 562 -6.31 -28.26 -0.46
N GLN A 563 -7.30 -27.38 -0.61
CA GLN A 563 -7.97 -27.12 -1.88
C GLN A 563 -7.44 -25.82 -2.50
N PHE A 564 -7.51 -25.69 -3.81
CA PHE A 564 -7.01 -24.53 -4.55
C PHE A 564 -8.04 -23.99 -5.54
N ASN A 565 -8.01 -22.68 -5.75
CA ASN A 565 -8.65 -22.02 -6.87
C ASN A 565 -7.56 -21.39 -7.75
N ALA A 566 -7.10 -22.17 -8.74
CA ALA A 566 -6.06 -21.78 -9.67
C ALA A 566 -4.69 -21.42 -9.02
N PRO A 567 -3.91 -22.42 -8.54
CA PRO A 567 -2.64 -22.17 -7.86
C PRO A 567 -1.58 -21.58 -8.81
N THR A 568 -0.77 -20.65 -8.31
CA THR A 568 0.22 -19.89 -9.07
C THR A 568 1.63 -20.14 -8.55
N GLY A 569 2.16 -19.31 -7.65
CA GLY A 569 3.53 -19.40 -7.13
C GLY A 569 3.74 -20.63 -6.27
N VAL A 570 4.96 -21.17 -6.29
CA VAL A 570 5.37 -22.28 -5.44
C VAL A 570 6.83 -22.12 -5.02
N ALA A 571 7.13 -22.43 -3.76
CA ALA A 571 8.48 -22.54 -3.21
C ALA A 571 8.58 -23.75 -2.27
N VAL A 572 9.81 -24.12 -1.89
CA VAL A 572 10.08 -25.22 -0.96
C VAL A 572 11.09 -24.77 0.08
N ASP A 573 10.83 -25.05 1.35
CA ASP A 573 11.71 -24.67 2.46
C ASP A 573 12.85 -25.67 2.76
N ALA A 574 13.63 -25.37 3.79
CA ALA A 574 14.74 -26.20 4.25
C ALA A 574 14.29 -27.54 4.89
N ASN A 575 13.03 -27.66 5.28
CA ASN A 575 12.43 -28.86 5.86
C ASN A 575 11.72 -29.73 4.78
N GLY A 576 11.60 -29.20 3.55
CA GLY A 576 10.92 -29.86 2.43
C GLY A 576 9.43 -29.53 2.34
N ASN A 577 8.94 -28.57 3.14
CA ASN A 577 7.55 -28.12 3.07
C ASN A 577 7.32 -27.31 1.78
N ILE A 578 6.19 -27.53 1.13
CA ILE A 578 5.79 -26.89 -0.13
C ILE A 578 4.86 -25.73 0.19
N ILE A 579 5.23 -24.52 -0.22
CA ILE A 579 4.48 -23.29 0.02
C ILE A 579 3.86 -22.85 -1.31
N VAL A 580 2.54 -22.68 -1.34
CA VAL A 580 1.78 -22.47 -2.58
C VAL A 580 0.93 -21.22 -2.48
N ALA A 581 1.07 -20.31 -3.45
CA ALA A 581 0.16 -19.19 -3.64
C ALA A 581 -1.10 -19.66 -4.40
N ASP A 582 -2.26 -19.32 -3.86
CA ASP A 582 -3.58 -19.74 -4.33
C ASP A 582 -4.31 -18.51 -4.87
N TRP A 583 -4.21 -18.29 -6.19
CA TRP A 583 -4.52 -16.99 -6.82
C TRP A 583 -6.00 -16.61 -6.71
N GLY A 584 -6.91 -17.55 -6.96
CA GLY A 584 -8.35 -17.33 -6.93
C GLY A 584 -8.94 -17.28 -5.53
N ASN A 585 -8.27 -17.88 -4.54
CA ASN A 585 -8.65 -17.79 -3.12
C ASN A 585 -7.85 -16.70 -2.37
N SER A 586 -6.98 -15.96 -3.04
CA SER A 586 -6.22 -14.83 -2.48
C SER A 586 -5.43 -15.15 -1.19
N ARG A 587 -4.82 -16.35 -1.13
CA ARG A 587 -4.16 -16.88 0.08
C ARG A 587 -2.85 -17.60 -0.21
N ILE A 588 -2.11 -17.97 0.85
CA ILE A 588 -0.93 -18.85 0.79
C ILE A 588 -1.18 -20.05 1.71
N GLN A 589 -0.87 -21.24 1.20
CA GLN A 589 -0.98 -22.51 1.94
C GLN A 589 0.39 -23.19 2.05
N VAL A 590 0.63 -23.87 3.17
CA VAL A 590 1.85 -24.62 3.46
C VAL A 590 1.49 -26.10 3.61
N PHE A 591 2.30 -26.96 2.98
CA PHE A 591 2.13 -28.40 2.93
C PHE A 591 3.42 -29.10 3.31
N ASP A 592 3.35 -30.34 3.81
CA ASP A 592 4.55 -31.19 3.91
C ASP A 592 4.99 -31.72 2.54
N SER A 593 6.12 -32.42 2.51
CA SER A 593 6.68 -33.03 1.30
C SER A 593 5.81 -34.12 0.67
N SER A 594 4.80 -34.65 1.38
CA SER A 594 3.82 -35.60 0.85
C SER A 594 2.59 -34.92 0.24
N GLY A 595 2.44 -33.60 0.42
CA GLY A 595 1.27 -32.83 -0.01
C GLY A 595 0.15 -32.77 1.04
N SER A 596 0.42 -33.14 2.30
CA SER A 596 -0.53 -32.95 3.40
C SER A 596 -0.55 -31.49 3.84
N PHE A 597 -1.74 -30.94 4.10
CA PHE A 597 -1.90 -29.55 4.54
C PHE A 597 -1.37 -29.36 5.98
N LEU A 598 -0.54 -28.34 6.17
CA LEU A 598 0.00 -27.93 7.47
C LEU A 598 -0.71 -26.67 8.01
N SER A 599 -0.65 -25.58 7.25
CA SER A 599 -1.15 -24.27 7.70
C SER A 599 -1.47 -23.31 6.55
N TYR A 600 -2.14 -22.22 6.90
CA TYR A 600 -2.15 -21.00 6.09
C TYR A 600 -1.10 -20.03 6.63
N ILE A 601 -0.54 -19.20 5.77
CA ILE A 601 0.10 -17.95 6.22
C ILE A 601 -1.01 -16.97 6.56
N ASN A 602 -0.91 -16.27 7.68
CA ASN A 602 -1.86 -15.23 8.04
C ASN A 602 -1.66 -14.01 7.11
N THR A 603 -2.68 -13.72 6.32
CA THR A 603 -2.71 -12.55 5.43
C THR A 603 -3.95 -11.71 5.69
N SER A 604 -4.47 -11.73 6.92
CA SER A 604 -5.81 -11.20 7.21
C SER A 604 -5.83 -9.68 7.43
N ALA A 605 -4.74 -9.07 7.89
CA ALA A 605 -4.69 -7.62 8.12
C ALA A 605 -4.43 -6.83 6.82
N ASP A 606 -3.59 -7.34 5.92
CA ASP A 606 -3.45 -6.82 4.55
C ASP A 606 -3.63 -7.95 3.50
N PRO A 607 -4.88 -8.20 3.06
CA PRO A 607 -5.21 -9.26 2.11
C PRO A 607 -4.45 -9.20 0.80
N LEU A 608 -4.09 -10.38 0.27
CA LEU A 608 -3.55 -10.54 -1.08
C LEU A 608 -4.66 -10.38 -2.12
N TYR A 609 -4.35 -9.83 -3.30
CA TYR A 609 -5.25 -9.80 -4.44
C TYR A 609 -4.57 -10.41 -5.66
N GLY A 610 -4.90 -11.67 -5.94
CA GLY A 610 -4.30 -12.44 -7.03
C GLY A 610 -2.78 -12.61 -6.86
N PRO A 611 -2.32 -13.34 -5.83
CA PRO A 611 -0.89 -13.62 -5.63
C PRO A 611 -0.30 -14.39 -6.83
N GLN A 612 0.89 -13.99 -7.28
CA GLN A 612 1.58 -14.55 -8.46
C GLN A 612 2.76 -15.41 -8.04
N GLY A 613 4.00 -15.03 -8.37
CA GLY A 613 5.20 -15.72 -7.94
C GLY A 613 5.41 -15.65 -6.43
N LEU A 614 6.05 -16.68 -5.90
CA LEU A 614 6.39 -16.82 -4.49
C LEU A 614 7.81 -17.40 -4.39
N ALA A 615 8.61 -16.88 -3.46
CA ALA A 615 9.96 -17.39 -3.16
C ALA A 615 10.26 -17.32 -1.66
N LEU A 616 11.24 -18.10 -1.20
CA LEU A 616 11.80 -17.97 0.14
C LEU A 616 13.12 -17.21 0.10
N THR A 617 13.27 -16.21 0.95
CA THR A 617 14.52 -15.45 1.12
C THR A 617 15.59 -16.26 1.86
N SER A 618 16.84 -15.80 1.80
CA SER A 618 17.98 -16.45 2.44
C SER A 618 17.92 -16.48 3.98
N ASP A 619 17.07 -15.66 4.59
CA ASP A 619 16.73 -15.63 6.02
C ASP A 619 15.43 -16.39 6.35
N GLY A 620 14.83 -17.07 5.37
CA GLY A 620 13.71 -18.00 5.57
C GLY A 620 12.31 -17.38 5.49
N HIS A 621 12.16 -16.11 5.12
CA HIS A 621 10.87 -15.44 4.98
C HIS A 621 10.21 -15.69 3.61
N ILE A 622 8.88 -15.61 3.55
CA ILE A 622 8.12 -15.80 2.30
C ILE A 622 7.94 -14.44 1.62
N VAL A 623 8.45 -14.30 0.40
CA VAL A 623 8.12 -13.18 -0.50
C VAL A 623 7.07 -13.63 -1.50
N VAL A 624 5.97 -12.89 -1.61
CA VAL A 624 4.93 -13.10 -2.63
C VAL A 624 4.69 -11.84 -3.45
N ALA A 625 4.48 -11.99 -4.76
CA ALA A 625 4.02 -10.92 -5.63
C ALA A 625 2.49 -10.75 -5.52
N ASP A 626 2.05 -9.68 -4.87
CA ASP A 626 0.65 -9.30 -4.74
C ASP A 626 0.23 -8.41 -5.92
N SER A 627 -0.17 -9.06 -7.02
CA SER A 627 -0.32 -8.37 -8.31
C SER A 627 -1.45 -7.32 -8.34
N GLY A 628 -2.55 -7.56 -7.63
CA GLY A 628 -3.66 -6.61 -7.51
C GLY A 628 -3.30 -5.37 -6.69
N ASN A 629 -2.51 -5.54 -5.62
CA ASN A 629 -2.01 -4.42 -4.81
C ASN A 629 -0.76 -3.73 -5.38
N HIS A 630 -0.21 -4.21 -6.50
CA HIS A 630 0.98 -3.66 -7.16
C HIS A 630 2.21 -3.60 -6.23
N CYS A 631 2.38 -4.60 -5.37
CA CYS A 631 3.49 -4.70 -4.42
C CYS A 631 3.94 -6.15 -4.25
N PHE A 632 5.13 -6.36 -3.69
CA PHE A 632 5.45 -7.63 -3.05
C PHE A 632 5.29 -7.50 -1.54
N LYS A 633 4.84 -8.59 -0.90
CA LYS A 633 4.66 -8.70 0.54
C LYS A 633 5.62 -9.74 1.10
N VAL A 634 6.16 -9.47 2.28
CA VAL A 634 7.11 -10.36 2.95
C VAL A 634 6.52 -10.80 4.29
N TYR A 635 6.34 -12.10 4.43
CA TYR A 635 5.72 -12.73 5.59
C TYR A 635 6.76 -13.46 6.43
N ARG A 636 6.67 -13.29 7.74
CA ARG A 636 7.38 -14.09 8.73
C ARG A 636 6.94 -15.55 8.54
N TYR A 637 7.92 -16.41 8.29
CA TYR A 637 7.72 -17.84 8.19
C TYR A 637 8.67 -18.49 9.20
N LEU A 638 8.08 -19.12 10.22
CA LEU A 638 8.81 -19.88 11.23
C LEU A 638 8.84 -21.34 10.76
N GLN A 639 10.04 -21.86 10.52
CA GLN A 639 10.32 -23.22 10.04
C GLN A 639 10.20 -24.27 11.15
#